data_AF-A0A1M4EG37-F1
#
_entry.id   AF-A0A1M4EG37-F1
#
_cell.length_a   1.000
_cell.length_b   1.000
_cell.length_c   1.000
_cell.angle_alpha   90.00
_cell.angle_beta   90.00
_cell.angle_gamma   90.00
#
_symmetry.space_group_name_H-M   'P 1'
#
loop_
_entity.id
_entity.type
_entity.pdbx_description
1 polymer ?
#
loop_
_entity_poly.entity_id
_entity_poly.type
_entity_poly.pdbx_seq_one_letter_code
_entity_poly.pdbx_strand_id
1 'polypeptide(L)'
;MSLSRRQLLQAAGATAALSVAGQVAGASPALAAIPWARPDIGVSAYEFDLGQVRLTSGRWLDNQNRTLSYLRFVDVDRLLYVFRANHRLSTGGAAANGGWDAPSFPFRSHMQGHFLTAWAQAYAVLGDTTCRDKATYMVAELARCQANNGAAGFTAGYLSGFPESDITAVENRTLTNGNVPYYCIHKTLAGLLDVWRLIGDTRARTVLLALAGWVDTRTARLSTAQLQAMLGTEFGGMNAVLTDLYQLTGDSRWLTTARRFDHAAVFDPLAANQDRLNGLHANTQVPKWIGAAREYKATGTTRYRDIAANAWSITVGAHTYVNGSNSQAEHFRAPNAIAAHLTRDTGEACNTYNMLKLTRELWLLSPSRADYFDYYENALLNHLIGQQNPADARGHVTYFTPLNPGGRRGVGPAWGGGTWSTDYNSFWCCQGTGIETNTKLMDSIYFHDGTTLFVNLFTPSTLDWSQRGITVTQTTSYPVGDTTSLQVTGNVSGSWTMRVRIPGWTQGATVSVNGVQQSIATTPGSYADLTRSWTSGDTVTVRLPMRVIMKAANDNPGVQAVTYGPVVLSGDYGDTALSSAPTLVPSSVTRTGASSLTFTATADGAPVRLAPFHDAHGHNYVVYWNTGGTGGTGAASFRLVNAASGLVLGIQNMSTADGGPALQWTDNGTADHDWVLVVDGAALRLRNVHSGKVLGVENMSTADNARVIQWGDTGTADHRWTVTDAGDGSVKIRNVHSGKLLGIQNGSTANGAQAVQDSDNGSPDNQWRFVPNGARRIQNAGTGMVLGVTGMSTADGALVVQWGDTGTADHLWTAVVDTGGYLRLRNSHSQKVLGVENMGTAAGSRVVQWADNGTADHRWRLRHGSGAAFRIQCANGGRVLGLAGTSQGAQVVLADDNGSNNNLWRFL
;
A
#
# COMPACT_ATOMS: atom_id res chain seq x y z
N MET A 1 -30.71 29.91 56.38
CA MET A 1 -29.70 28.83 56.22
C MET A 1 -29.23 28.85 54.77
N SER A 2 -27.96 29.18 54.54
CA SER A 2 -27.38 29.25 53.20
C SER A 2 -26.98 27.85 52.73
N LEU A 3 -27.60 27.36 51.66
CA LEU A 3 -27.14 26.17 50.96
C LEU A 3 -26.06 26.57 49.95
N SER A 4 -24.91 25.90 50.03
CA SER A 4 -23.72 26.24 49.24
C SER A 4 -23.85 25.78 47.78
N ARG A 5 -23.23 26.54 46.87
CA ARG A 5 -23.15 26.30 45.41
C ARG A 5 -22.65 24.89 45.01
N ARG A 6 -22.08 24.12 45.93
CA ARG A 6 -21.56 22.76 45.67
C ARG A 6 -22.64 21.69 45.59
N GLN A 7 -23.79 21.89 46.23
CA GLN A 7 -24.91 20.93 46.19
C GLN A 7 -25.85 21.15 44.98
N LEU A 8 -25.86 22.36 44.42
CA LEU A 8 -26.61 22.67 43.18
C LEU A 8 -25.95 22.06 41.92
N LEU A 9 -24.67 21.69 41.99
CA LEU A 9 -23.93 21.05 40.89
C LEU A 9 -23.98 19.51 40.92
N GLN A 10 -24.48 18.90 41.99
CA GLN A 10 -24.63 17.43 42.06
C GLN A 10 -26.05 16.93 41.71
N ALA A 11 -27.03 17.82 41.60
CA ALA A 11 -28.40 17.50 41.16
C ALA A 11 -28.67 17.79 39.67
N ALA A 12 -27.70 18.36 38.94
CA ALA A 12 -27.82 18.65 37.50
C ALA A 12 -27.28 17.52 36.60
N GLY A 13 -26.87 16.38 37.17
CA GLY A 13 -26.16 15.31 36.47
C GLY A 13 -27.00 14.14 35.94
N ALA A 14 -28.34 14.20 35.98
CA ALA A 14 -29.18 13.03 35.66
C ALA A 14 -30.39 13.26 34.72
N THR A 15 -30.60 14.46 34.18
CA THR A 15 -31.77 14.71 33.30
C THR A 15 -31.48 15.79 32.25
N ALA A 16 -30.67 15.45 31.25
CA ALA A 16 -30.61 16.15 29.97
C ALA A 16 -30.34 15.17 28.83
N ALA A 17 -31.07 14.06 28.83
CA ALA A 17 -31.28 13.24 27.64
C ALA A 17 -32.76 13.37 27.29
N LEU A 18 -33.10 14.39 26.50
CA LEU A 18 -34.26 14.46 25.60
C LEU A 18 -34.33 15.85 24.95
N SER A 19 -34.77 15.82 23.69
CA SER A 19 -35.10 16.94 22.79
C SER A 19 -33.95 17.81 22.26
N VAL A 20 -33.14 17.23 21.37
CA VAL A 20 -32.89 17.89 20.07
C VAL A 20 -33.58 17.06 19.00
N ALA A 21 -34.91 17.06 19.04
CA ALA A 21 -35.70 16.79 17.84
C ALA A 21 -35.64 18.08 17.01
N GLY A 22 -34.49 18.32 16.37
CA GLY A 22 -34.45 19.24 15.24
C GLY A 22 -35.42 18.69 14.20
N GLN A 23 -36.41 19.49 13.83
CA GLN A 23 -37.39 19.16 12.81
C GLN A 23 -36.66 18.73 11.53
N VAL A 24 -36.59 17.42 11.28
CA VAL A 24 -36.37 16.86 9.94
C VAL A 24 -37.70 16.98 9.21
N ALA A 25 -38.07 18.22 8.89
CA ALA A 25 -39.24 18.49 8.07
C ALA A 25 -38.94 18.01 6.64
N GLY A 26 -39.57 16.90 6.25
CA GLY A 26 -39.73 16.48 4.86
C GLY A 26 -38.44 16.03 4.15
N ALA A 27 -37.93 14.85 4.48
CA ALA A 27 -37.12 14.13 3.51
C ALA A 27 -38.08 13.64 2.41
N SER A 28 -38.08 14.31 1.25
CA SER A 28 -38.59 13.69 0.02
C SER A 28 -37.98 12.30 -0.12
N PRO A 29 -38.73 11.28 -0.58
CA PRO A 29 -38.16 9.95 -0.81
C PRO A 29 -36.90 10.10 -1.67
N ALA A 30 -35.82 9.41 -1.28
CA ALA A 30 -34.64 9.28 -2.12
C ALA A 30 -35.11 8.84 -3.50
N LEU A 31 -34.82 9.62 -4.53
CA LEU A 31 -35.12 9.18 -5.89
C LEU A 31 -34.24 7.97 -6.16
N ALA A 32 -34.87 6.81 -6.39
CA ALA A 32 -34.17 5.62 -6.81
C ALA A 32 -33.43 5.93 -8.11
N ALA A 33 -32.18 5.50 -8.20
CA ALA A 33 -31.42 5.62 -9.44
C ALA A 33 -32.14 4.85 -10.55
N ILE A 34 -31.98 5.29 -11.80
CA ILE A 34 -32.50 4.50 -12.93
C ILE A 34 -31.88 3.09 -12.86
N PRO A 35 -32.71 2.04 -12.81
CA PRO A 35 -32.21 0.67 -12.68
C PRO A 35 -31.46 0.26 -13.94
N TRP A 36 -30.45 -0.59 -13.76
CA TRP A 36 -29.74 -1.20 -14.88
C TRP A 36 -30.69 -2.09 -15.69
N ALA A 37 -30.64 -2.01 -17.01
CA ALA A 37 -31.43 -2.89 -17.89
C ALA A 37 -30.92 -4.33 -17.86
N ARG A 38 -29.66 -4.53 -17.49
CA ARG A 38 -29.00 -5.83 -17.40
C ARG A 38 -28.38 -6.02 -16.01
N PRO A 39 -28.47 -7.23 -15.42
CA PRO A 39 -27.75 -7.53 -14.20
C PRO A 39 -26.24 -7.70 -14.47
N ASP A 40 -25.43 -7.41 -13.45
CA ASP A 40 -24.01 -7.75 -13.46
C ASP A 40 -23.80 -9.25 -13.23
N ILE A 41 -22.95 -9.88 -14.05
CA ILE A 41 -22.60 -11.30 -13.98
C ILE A 41 -21.54 -11.54 -12.91
N GLY A 42 -21.70 -12.62 -12.13
CA GLY A 42 -20.70 -13.09 -11.17
C GLY A 42 -20.63 -12.29 -9.87
N VAL A 43 -21.51 -11.31 -9.68
CA VAL A 43 -21.63 -10.53 -8.45
C VAL A 43 -22.33 -11.35 -7.36
N SER A 44 -21.81 -11.25 -6.13
CA SER A 44 -22.33 -11.91 -4.92
C SER A 44 -22.71 -10.91 -3.82
N ALA A 45 -22.65 -9.61 -4.10
CA ALA A 45 -23.10 -8.54 -3.20
C ALA A 45 -23.61 -7.31 -3.96
N TYR A 46 -24.67 -6.75 -3.41
CA TYR A 46 -25.52 -5.59 -3.72
C TYR A 46 -25.02 -4.27 -3.17
N GLU A 47 -24.83 -3.24 -3.99
CA GLU A 47 -24.72 -1.87 -3.51
C GLU A 47 -26.08 -1.33 -3.09
N PHE A 48 -26.13 -0.52 -2.03
CA PHE A 48 -27.29 0.32 -1.78
C PHE A 48 -27.27 1.55 -2.69
N ASP A 49 -28.44 2.05 -3.07
CA ASP A 49 -28.51 3.34 -3.76
C ASP A 49 -27.97 4.46 -2.84
N LEU A 50 -27.30 5.45 -3.43
CA LEU A 50 -26.63 6.53 -2.68
C LEU A 50 -27.54 7.23 -1.67
N GLY A 51 -28.81 7.43 -2.01
CA GLY A 51 -29.79 8.09 -1.14
C GLY A 51 -30.26 7.25 0.06
N GLN A 52 -29.93 5.95 0.08
CA GLN A 52 -30.25 5.04 1.19
C GLN A 52 -29.25 5.10 2.34
N VAL A 53 -28.07 5.70 2.15
CA VAL A 53 -27.05 5.79 3.19
C VAL A 53 -26.72 7.26 3.44
N ARG A 54 -26.74 7.68 4.71
CA ARG A 54 -26.41 9.06 5.10
C ARG A 54 -25.39 9.06 6.23
N LEU A 55 -24.46 10.00 6.17
CA LEU A 55 -23.55 10.29 7.28
C LEU A 55 -24.30 11.14 8.32
N THR A 56 -24.08 10.86 9.61
CA THR A 56 -24.80 11.57 10.68
C THR A 56 -23.91 12.54 11.46
N SER A 57 -22.61 12.26 11.57
CA SER A 57 -21.63 13.12 12.25
C SER A 57 -20.19 12.72 11.93
N GLY A 58 -19.23 13.55 12.35
CA GLY A 58 -17.80 13.25 12.28
C GLY A 58 -17.11 13.73 11.01
N ARG A 59 -15.81 13.40 10.90
CA ARG A 59 -14.92 13.98 9.89
C ARG A 59 -15.38 13.76 8.44
N TRP A 60 -16.04 12.65 8.15
CA TRP A 60 -16.52 12.36 6.80
C TRP A 60 -17.67 13.29 6.41
N LEU A 61 -18.60 13.57 7.34
CA LEU A 61 -19.68 14.54 7.11
C LEU A 61 -19.11 15.95 6.97
N ASP A 62 -18.11 16.31 7.77
CA ASP A 62 -17.45 17.62 7.63
C ASP A 62 -16.81 17.80 6.25
N ASN A 63 -16.15 16.75 5.74
CA ASN A 63 -15.56 16.77 4.40
C ASN A 63 -16.62 16.92 3.31
N GLN A 64 -17.71 16.14 3.41
CA GLN A 64 -18.86 16.27 2.53
C GLN A 64 -19.41 17.70 2.53
N ASN A 65 -19.62 18.30 3.71
CA ASN A 65 -20.20 19.64 3.85
C ASN A 65 -19.34 20.73 3.22
N ARG A 66 -18.01 20.68 3.39
CA ARG A 66 -17.08 21.60 2.72
C ARG A 66 -17.14 21.47 1.20
N THR A 67 -17.19 20.25 0.69
CA THR A 67 -17.34 20.03 -0.77
C THR A 67 -18.69 20.52 -1.29
N LEU A 68 -19.79 20.29 -0.57
CA LEU A 68 -21.11 20.81 -0.94
C LEU A 68 -21.13 22.35 -0.97
N SER A 69 -20.43 23.01 -0.04
CA SER A 69 -20.24 24.45 -0.05
C SER A 69 -19.59 24.92 -1.37
N TYR A 70 -18.52 24.25 -1.81
CA TYR A 70 -17.87 24.55 -3.09
C TYR A 70 -18.76 24.26 -4.32
N LEU A 71 -19.46 23.12 -4.34
CA LEU A 71 -20.37 22.74 -5.43
C LEU A 71 -21.52 23.71 -5.63
N ARG A 72 -22.03 24.31 -4.54
CA ARG A 72 -23.07 25.35 -4.59
C ARG A 72 -22.51 26.71 -5.01
N PHE A 73 -21.26 27.00 -4.61
CA PHE A 73 -20.57 28.25 -4.92
C PHE A 73 -20.19 28.40 -6.39
N VAL A 74 -19.69 27.33 -7.03
CA VAL A 74 -19.09 27.45 -8.37
C VAL A 74 -20.07 27.97 -9.42
N ASP A 75 -19.58 28.86 -10.28
CA ASP A 75 -20.34 29.42 -11.40
C ASP A 75 -20.32 28.47 -12.61
N VAL A 76 -21.52 28.01 -13.00
CA VAL A 76 -21.70 27.09 -14.13
C VAL A 76 -21.34 27.74 -15.46
N ASP A 77 -21.57 29.04 -15.62
CA ASP A 77 -21.28 29.73 -16.88
C ASP A 77 -19.78 29.87 -17.14
N ARG A 78 -18.97 30.00 -16.07
CA ARG A 78 -17.51 29.92 -16.17
C ARG A 78 -17.03 28.55 -16.61
N LEU A 79 -17.60 27.50 -16.04
CA LEU A 79 -17.32 26.11 -16.43
C LEU A 79 -17.73 25.82 -17.89
N LEU A 80 -18.81 26.44 -18.37
CA LEU A 80 -19.28 26.30 -19.75
C LEU A 80 -18.48 27.13 -20.76
N TYR A 81 -17.63 28.05 -20.32
CA TYR A 81 -16.88 28.97 -21.18
C TYR A 81 -16.18 28.24 -22.33
N VAL A 82 -15.39 27.21 -22.02
CA VAL A 82 -14.57 26.50 -23.03
C VAL A 82 -15.42 25.71 -24.02
N PHE A 83 -16.56 25.17 -23.59
CA PHE A 83 -17.50 24.49 -24.48
C PHE A 83 -18.18 25.47 -25.42
N ARG A 84 -18.74 26.56 -24.89
CA ARG A 84 -19.41 27.58 -25.70
C ARG A 84 -18.47 28.19 -26.72
N ALA A 85 -17.26 28.57 -26.31
CA ALA A 85 -16.26 29.13 -27.20
C ALA A 85 -15.87 28.15 -28.33
N ASN A 86 -15.59 26.89 -27.99
CA ASN A 86 -15.20 25.87 -28.98
C ASN A 86 -16.33 25.56 -29.97
N HIS A 87 -17.58 25.55 -29.50
CA HIS A 87 -18.77 25.29 -30.31
C HIS A 87 -19.37 26.55 -30.94
N ARG A 88 -18.62 27.66 -31.00
CA ARG A 88 -19.02 28.95 -31.62
C ARG A 88 -20.34 29.53 -31.08
N LEU A 89 -20.60 29.34 -29.79
CA LEU A 89 -21.68 29.98 -29.06
C LEU A 89 -21.16 31.15 -28.22
N SER A 90 -22.03 32.12 -27.93
CA SER A 90 -21.69 33.22 -27.02
C SER A 90 -21.36 32.67 -25.63
N THR A 91 -20.27 33.16 -25.03
CA THR A 91 -19.90 32.85 -23.63
C THR A 91 -20.75 33.63 -22.62
N GLY A 92 -21.65 34.51 -23.09
CA GLY A 92 -22.50 35.33 -22.22
C GLY A 92 -21.74 36.35 -21.38
N GLY A 93 -20.51 36.69 -21.76
CA GLY A 93 -19.63 37.55 -20.95
C GLY A 93 -19.04 36.85 -19.72
N ALA A 94 -19.21 35.53 -19.59
CA ALA A 94 -18.62 34.77 -18.48
C ALA A 94 -17.10 34.88 -18.47
N ALA A 95 -16.52 34.99 -17.28
CA ALA A 95 -15.08 34.99 -17.12
C ALA A 95 -14.50 33.58 -17.34
N ALA A 96 -13.41 33.49 -18.08
CA ALA A 96 -12.71 32.22 -18.30
C ALA A 96 -12.10 31.68 -16.99
N ASN A 97 -12.02 30.36 -16.89
CA ASN A 97 -11.25 29.70 -15.84
C ASN A 97 -9.74 29.81 -16.12
N GLY A 98 -8.94 29.64 -15.06
CA GLY A 98 -7.49 29.48 -15.12
C GLY A 98 -7.07 28.01 -15.01
N GLY A 99 -5.79 27.78 -14.75
CA GLY A 99 -5.23 26.44 -14.53
C GLY A 99 -5.47 25.49 -15.70
N TRP A 100 -5.83 24.24 -15.38
CA TRP A 100 -6.03 23.19 -16.38
C TRP A 100 -7.35 23.30 -17.15
N ASP A 101 -8.21 24.26 -16.81
CA ASP A 101 -9.45 24.55 -17.55
C ASP A 101 -9.35 25.88 -18.32
N ALA A 102 -8.18 26.51 -18.34
CA ALA A 102 -7.98 27.74 -19.09
C ALA A 102 -8.18 27.52 -20.61
N PRO A 103 -8.67 28.53 -21.35
CA PRO A 103 -8.89 28.40 -22.80
C PRO A 103 -7.64 28.05 -23.59
N SER A 104 -6.46 28.46 -23.10
CA SER A 104 -5.15 28.16 -23.71
C SER A 104 -4.62 26.78 -23.37
N PHE A 105 -5.25 26.06 -22.44
CA PHE A 105 -4.70 24.84 -21.88
C PHE A 105 -5.20 23.61 -22.62
N PRO A 106 -4.31 22.69 -23.06
CA PRO A 106 -4.63 21.66 -24.06
C PRO A 106 -5.71 20.68 -23.61
N PHE A 107 -5.73 20.28 -22.34
CA PHE A 107 -6.68 19.29 -21.81
C PHE A 107 -7.83 19.88 -20.95
N ARG A 108 -8.19 21.15 -21.20
CA ARG A 108 -9.45 21.75 -20.75
C ARG A 108 -10.65 20.86 -21.10
N SER A 109 -11.83 21.09 -20.48
CA SER A 109 -13.07 20.32 -20.66
C SER A 109 -13.26 19.10 -19.75
N HIS A 110 -12.23 18.65 -19.04
CA HIS A 110 -12.33 17.43 -18.20
C HIS A 110 -13.12 17.68 -16.90
N MET A 111 -12.99 18.88 -16.33
CA MET A 111 -13.52 19.21 -15.01
C MET A 111 -15.06 19.28 -14.99
N GLN A 112 -15.68 19.68 -16.10
CA GLN A 112 -17.14 19.78 -16.23
C GLN A 112 -17.79 18.41 -16.04
N GLY A 113 -17.17 17.35 -16.56
CA GLY A 113 -17.60 15.97 -16.30
C GLY A 113 -17.59 15.61 -14.83
N HIS A 114 -16.51 15.94 -14.12
CA HIS A 114 -16.39 15.72 -12.67
C HIS A 114 -17.45 16.50 -11.87
N PHE A 115 -17.76 17.74 -12.24
CA PHE A 115 -18.84 18.51 -11.60
C PHE A 115 -20.22 17.90 -11.85
N LEU A 116 -20.51 17.43 -13.05
CA LEU A 116 -21.76 16.74 -13.36
C LEU A 116 -21.95 15.51 -12.45
N THR A 117 -20.91 14.68 -12.31
CA THR A 117 -20.93 13.55 -11.37
C THR A 117 -21.13 14.00 -9.93
N ALA A 118 -20.36 14.96 -9.44
CA ALA A 118 -20.43 15.41 -8.03
C ALA A 118 -21.79 16.06 -7.69
N TRP A 119 -22.38 16.85 -8.59
CA TRP A 119 -23.72 17.41 -8.41
C TRP A 119 -24.81 16.34 -8.44
N ALA A 120 -24.69 15.35 -9.34
CA ALA A 120 -25.62 14.23 -9.40
C ALA A 120 -25.56 13.37 -8.12
N GLN A 121 -24.36 13.11 -7.60
CA GLN A 121 -24.16 12.42 -6.32
C GLN A 121 -24.72 13.23 -5.14
N ALA A 122 -24.46 14.54 -5.07
CA ALA A 122 -25.01 15.41 -4.03
C ALA A 122 -26.55 15.39 -4.02
N TYR A 123 -27.17 15.41 -5.20
CA TYR A 123 -28.62 15.26 -5.32
C TYR A 123 -29.11 13.88 -4.88
N ALA A 124 -28.46 12.80 -5.32
CA ALA A 124 -28.85 11.43 -4.96
C ALA A 124 -28.79 11.18 -3.45
N VAL A 125 -27.73 11.67 -2.78
CA VAL A 125 -27.52 11.45 -1.34
C VAL A 125 -28.46 12.32 -0.49
N LEU A 126 -28.59 13.61 -0.83
CA LEU A 126 -29.18 14.62 0.07
C LEU A 126 -30.45 15.28 -0.46
N GLY A 127 -30.83 15.03 -1.71
CA GLY A 127 -31.91 15.77 -2.38
C GLY A 127 -31.56 17.24 -2.67
N ASP A 128 -30.28 17.58 -2.79
CA ASP A 128 -29.81 18.96 -2.99
C ASP A 128 -30.26 19.52 -4.36
N THR A 129 -31.33 20.32 -4.35
CA THR A 129 -31.93 20.87 -5.57
C THR A 129 -31.04 21.91 -6.24
N THR A 130 -30.18 22.62 -5.51
CA THR A 130 -29.22 23.57 -6.10
C THR A 130 -28.22 22.83 -6.98
N CYS A 131 -27.69 21.71 -6.49
CA CYS A 131 -26.79 20.86 -7.27
C CYS A 131 -27.50 20.26 -8.49
N ARG A 132 -28.73 19.75 -8.32
CA ARG A 132 -29.57 19.27 -9.43
C ARG A 132 -29.76 20.35 -10.51
N ASP A 133 -30.13 21.56 -10.11
CA ASP A 133 -30.44 22.64 -11.04
C ASP A 133 -29.18 23.10 -11.79
N LYS A 134 -28.03 23.14 -11.12
CA LYS A 134 -26.73 23.40 -11.78
C LYS A 134 -26.37 22.30 -12.79
N ALA A 135 -26.51 21.03 -12.43
CA ALA A 135 -26.20 19.91 -13.33
C ALA A 135 -27.12 19.93 -14.57
N THR A 136 -28.43 20.06 -14.36
CA THR A 136 -29.41 20.07 -15.45
C THR A 136 -29.32 21.33 -16.33
N TYR A 137 -28.90 22.47 -15.77
CA TYR A 137 -28.56 23.67 -16.53
C TYR A 137 -27.31 23.43 -17.40
N MET A 138 -26.23 22.89 -16.83
CA MET A 138 -25.02 22.56 -17.59
C MET A 138 -25.33 21.60 -18.74
N VAL A 139 -26.12 20.55 -18.50
CA VAL A 139 -26.56 19.61 -19.55
C VAL A 139 -27.33 20.30 -20.66
N ALA A 140 -28.23 21.23 -20.34
CA ALA A 140 -28.98 21.99 -21.34
C ALA A 140 -28.05 22.82 -22.25
N GLU A 141 -27.02 23.42 -21.67
CA GLU A 141 -26.03 24.23 -22.41
C GLU A 141 -25.07 23.35 -23.23
N LEU A 142 -24.68 22.19 -22.70
CA LEU A 142 -23.92 21.18 -23.45
C LEU A 142 -24.73 20.65 -24.65
N ALA A 143 -26.05 20.45 -24.50
CA ALA A 143 -26.93 20.07 -25.60
C ALA A 143 -26.96 21.15 -26.70
N ARG A 144 -26.99 22.43 -26.33
CA ARG A 144 -26.89 23.55 -27.29
C ARG A 144 -25.55 23.56 -28.03
N CYS A 145 -24.45 23.30 -27.33
CA CYS A 145 -23.13 23.16 -27.94
C CYS A 145 -23.12 22.03 -28.98
N GLN A 146 -23.56 20.82 -28.58
CA GLN A 146 -23.60 19.65 -29.46
C GLN A 146 -24.55 19.86 -30.66
N ALA A 147 -25.66 20.58 -30.49
CA ALA A 147 -26.57 20.94 -31.58
C ALA A 147 -25.94 21.93 -32.58
N ASN A 148 -24.97 22.74 -32.16
CA ASN A 148 -24.29 23.72 -33.00
C ASN A 148 -23.08 23.16 -33.77
N ASN A 149 -22.81 21.86 -33.68
CA ASN A 149 -21.66 21.20 -34.32
C ASN A 149 -21.52 21.55 -35.81
N GLY A 150 -22.62 21.56 -36.58
CA GLY A 150 -22.58 21.89 -38.01
C GLY A 150 -22.08 23.32 -38.28
N ALA A 151 -22.50 24.30 -37.48
CA ALA A 151 -22.03 25.68 -37.59
C ALA A 151 -20.59 25.86 -37.04
N ALA A 152 -20.19 25.03 -36.07
CA ALA A 152 -18.83 24.98 -35.54
C ALA A 152 -17.83 24.27 -36.47
N GLY A 153 -18.31 23.47 -37.42
CA GLY A 153 -17.49 22.65 -38.32
C GLY A 153 -17.09 21.30 -37.73
N PHE A 154 -17.84 20.81 -36.75
CA PHE A 154 -17.62 19.52 -36.10
C PHE A 154 -18.61 18.46 -36.58
N THR A 155 -18.20 17.20 -36.48
CA THR A 155 -19.05 16.04 -36.77
C THR A 155 -20.20 15.95 -35.76
N ALA A 156 -21.39 15.54 -36.23
CA ALA A 156 -22.55 15.37 -35.37
C ALA A 156 -22.24 14.45 -34.17
N GLY A 157 -22.71 14.86 -32.98
CA GLY A 157 -22.48 14.16 -31.71
C GLY A 157 -21.21 14.58 -30.97
N TYR A 158 -20.25 15.24 -31.62
CA TYR A 158 -19.03 15.71 -30.95
C TYR A 158 -19.34 16.73 -29.85
N LEU A 159 -18.60 16.66 -28.73
CA LEU A 159 -18.75 17.58 -27.62
C LEU A 159 -17.48 17.61 -26.77
N SER A 160 -16.84 18.78 -26.69
CA SER A 160 -15.67 19.06 -25.85
C SER A 160 -15.38 20.57 -25.85
N GLY A 161 -14.48 21.02 -24.96
CA GLY A 161 -13.89 22.36 -24.96
C GLY A 161 -12.65 22.56 -25.86
N PHE A 162 -12.25 21.57 -26.66
CA PHE A 162 -11.11 21.61 -27.58
C PHE A 162 -11.52 21.20 -29.01
N PRO A 163 -10.76 21.53 -30.06
CA PRO A 163 -11.21 21.24 -31.43
C PRO A 163 -11.19 19.74 -31.74
N GLU A 164 -12.13 19.28 -32.59
CA GLU A 164 -12.22 17.87 -33.01
C GLU A 164 -10.94 17.37 -33.72
N SER A 165 -10.12 18.29 -34.26
CA SER A 165 -8.82 17.96 -34.86
C SER A 165 -7.86 17.26 -33.91
N ASP A 166 -7.94 17.52 -32.60
CA ASP A 166 -7.10 16.85 -31.60
C ASP A 166 -7.40 15.34 -31.52
N ILE A 167 -8.66 14.95 -31.78
CA ILE A 167 -9.06 13.54 -31.86
C ILE A 167 -8.44 12.89 -33.10
N THR A 168 -8.48 13.57 -34.24
CA THR A 168 -7.81 13.09 -35.46
C THR A 168 -6.30 12.97 -35.26
N ALA A 169 -5.67 13.92 -34.56
CA ALA A 169 -4.24 13.88 -34.28
C ALA A 169 -3.85 12.77 -33.29
N VAL A 170 -4.66 12.47 -32.26
CA VAL A 170 -4.35 11.36 -31.34
C VAL A 170 -4.52 10.00 -32.04
N GLU A 171 -5.55 9.85 -32.88
CA GLU A 171 -5.79 8.64 -33.68
C GLU A 171 -4.64 8.37 -34.66
N ASN A 172 -4.02 9.43 -35.18
CA ASN A 172 -2.89 9.36 -36.11
C ASN A 172 -1.51 9.40 -35.42
N ARG A 173 -1.45 9.48 -34.08
CA ARG A 173 -0.19 9.62 -33.31
C ARG A 173 0.64 10.86 -33.67
N THR A 174 -0.01 11.94 -34.09
CA THR A 174 0.63 13.22 -34.45
C THR A 174 0.35 14.35 -33.45
N LEU A 175 -0.42 14.08 -32.40
CA LEU A 175 -0.74 15.06 -31.36
C LEU A 175 0.49 15.39 -30.49
N THR A 176 0.91 16.66 -30.47
CA THR A 176 2.11 17.13 -29.74
C THR A 176 1.81 18.21 -28.70
N ASN A 177 0.56 18.66 -28.58
CA ASN A 177 0.16 19.76 -27.71
C ASN A 177 -0.04 19.35 -26.23
N GLY A 178 0.18 18.08 -25.88
CA GLY A 178 0.00 17.55 -24.52
C GLY A 178 -1.44 17.25 -24.12
N ASN A 179 -2.41 17.32 -25.04
CA ASN A 179 -3.80 16.96 -24.75
C ASN A 179 -3.97 15.43 -24.58
N VAL A 180 -4.92 15.03 -23.74
CA VAL A 180 -5.37 13.65 -23.51
C VAL A 180 -6.86 13.54 -23.87
N PRO A 181 -7.21 13.64 -25.16
CA PRO A 181 -8.56 14.03 -25.57
C PRO A 181 -9.63 12.98 -25.21
N TYR A 182 -9.33 11.67 -25.35
CA TYR A 182 -10.27 10.62 -24.93
C TYR A 182 -10.46 10.56 -23.42
N TYR A 183 -9.49 10.99 -22.60
CA TYR A 183 -9.67 11.13 -21.15
C TYR A 183 -10.70 12.22 -20.82
N CYS A 184 -10.65 13.36 -21.52
CA CYS A 184 -11.61 14.45 -21.33
C CYS A 184 -13.02 14.05 -21.78
N ILE A 185 -13.13 13.34 -22.92
CA ILE A 185 -14.39 12.76 -23.39
C ILE A 185 -14.95 11.76 -22.36
N HIS A 186 -14.10 10.88 -21.80
CA HIS A 186 -14.51 9.96 -20.74
C HIS A 186 -15.15 10.70 -19.55
N LYS A 187 -14.58 11.82 -19.07
CA LYS A 187 -15.18 12.57 -17.96
C LYS A 187 -16.56 13.12 -18.32
N THR A 188 -16.70 13.65 -19.53
CA THR A 188 -17.98 14.18 -20.01
C THR A 188 -19.03 13.06 -20.11
N LEU A 189 -18.66 11.89 -20.65
CA LEU A 189 -19.54 10.72 -20.71
C LEU A 189 -19.95 10.25 -19.31
N ALA A 190 -19.01 10.13 -18.37
CA ALA A 190 -19.28 9.69 -17.01
C ALA A 190 -20.23 10.66 -16.28
N GLY A 191 -19.96 11.97 -16.36
CA GLY A 191 -20.82 13.00 -15.77
C GLY A 191 -22.24 13.01 -16.34
N LEU A 192 -22.38 12.90 -17.66
CA LEU A 192 -23.70 12.83 -18.30
C LEU A 192 -24.45 11.54 -17.94
N LEU A 193 -23.74 10.41 -17.81
CA LEU A 193 -24.29 9.14 -17.35
C LEU A 193 -24.83 9.27 -15.93
N ASP A 194 -24.06 9.87 -15.02
CA ASP A 194 -24.48 10.08 -13.64
C ASP A 194 -25.67 11.02 -13.53
N VAL A 195 -25.71 12.11 -14.30
CA VAL A 195 -26.88 13.01 -14.34
C VAL A 195 -28.12 12.29 -14.89
N TRP A 196 -27.98 11.48 -15.94
CA TRP A 196 -29.10 10.67 -16.41
C TRP A 196 -29.58 9.69 -15.34
N ARG A 197 -28.65 8.91 -14.75
CA ARG A 197 -29.00 7.82 -13.84
C ARG A 197 -29.48 8.29 -12.47
N LEU A 198 -28.85 9.31 -11.89
CA LEU A 198 -29.08 9.75 -10.51
C LEU A 198 -30.07 10.91 -10.40
N ILE A 199 -30.20 11.76 -11.43
CA ILE A 199 -31.19 12.85 -11.46
C ILE A 199 -32.41 12.47 -12.32
N GLY A 200 -32.25 11.61 -13.32
CA GLY A 200 -33.32 11.27 -14.25
C GLY A 200 -33.43 12.22 -15.45
N ASP A 201 -32.43 13.06 -15.71
CA ASP A 201 -32.49 14.02 -16.83
C ASP A 201 -32.33 13.29 -18.18
N THR A 202 -33.43 13.21 -18.93
CA THR A 202 -33.45 12.56 -20.26
C THR A 202 -32.71 13.35 -21.33
N ARG A 203 -32.45 14.65 -21.13
CA ARG A 203 -31.56 15.42 -22.02
C ARG A 203 -30.12 14.97 -21.85
N ALA A 204 -29.70 14.65 -20.62
CA ALA A 204 -28.37 14.10 -20.37
C ALA A 204 -28.19 12.78 -21.11
N ARG A 205 -29.20 11.90 -21.09
CA ARG A 205 -29.25 10.68 -21.91
C ARG A 205 -29.05 10.99 -23.39
N THR A 206 -29.79 11.95 -23.95
CA THR A 206 -29.68 12.29 -25.38
C THR A 206 -28.28 12.77 -25.75
N VAL A 207 -27.71 13.70 -24.98
CA VAL A 207 -26.36 14.24 -25.22
C VAL A 207 -25.30 13.15 -25.08
N LEU A 208 -25.43 12.32 -24.04
CA LEU A 208 -24.57 11.16 -23.76
C LEU A 208 -24.55 10.16 -24.91
N LEU A 209 -25.73 9.71 -25.35
CA LEU A 209 -25.83 8.69 -26.41
C LEU A 209 -25.36 9.23 -27.76
N ALA A 210 -25.57 10.52 -28.04
CA ALA A 210 -25.02 11.17 -29.23
C ALA A 210 -23.47 11.23 -29.18
N LEU A 211 -22.89 11.59 -28.03
CA LEU A 211 -21.43 11.61 -27.85
C LEU A 211 -20.82 10.21 -27.91
N ALA A 212 -21.44 9.22 -27.25
CA ALA A 212 -21.02 7.83 -27.30
C ALA A 212 -21.13 7.26 -28.73
N GLY A 213 -22.19 7.60 -29.47
CA GLY A 213 -22.35 7.22 -30.88
C GLY A 213 -21.29 7.87 -31.79
N TRP A 214 -20.89 9.10 -31.50
CA TRP A 214 -19.76 9.74 -32.17
C TRP A 214 -18.45 8.98 -31.88
N VAL A 215 -18.18 8.58 -30.62
CA VAL A 215 -17.01 7.76 -30.27
C VAL A 215 -17.03 6.41 -30.99
N ASP A 216 -18.17 5.73 -31.05
CA ASP A 216 -18.33 4.47 -31.80
C ASP A 216 -17.95 4.67 -33.27
N THR A 217 -18.52 5.69 -33.93
CA THR A 217 -18.24 6.00 -35.34
C THR A 217 -16.76 6.29 -35.58
N ARG A 218 -16.12 7.08 -34.71
CA ARG A 218 -14.69 7.45 -34.81
C ARG A 218 -13.77 6.26 -34.66
N THR A 219 -14.06 5.38 -33.72
CA THR A 219 -13.20 4.24 -33.40
C THR A 219 -13.44 3.05 -34.32
N ALA A 220 -14.65 2.88 -34.87
CA ALA A 220 -15.01 1.77 -35.76
C ALA A 220 -14.23 1.76 -37.09
N ARG A 221 -13.79 2.93 -37.57
CA ARG A 221 -13.02 3.08 -38.82
C ARG A 221 -11.51 2.82 -38.67
N LEU A 222 -11.02 2.67 -37.45
CA LEU A 222 -9.59 2.48 -37.17
C LEU A 222 -9.26 0.98 -37.19
N SER A 223 -8.13 0.62 -37.80
CA SER A 223 -7.61 -0.74 -37.69
C SER A 223 -7.19 -1.05 -36.25
N THR A 224 -7.11 -2.34 -35.89
CA THR A 224 -6.62 -2.76 -34.57
C THR A 224 -5.25 -2.18 -34.25
N ALA A 225 -4.34 -2.10 -35.23
CA ALA A 225 -3.01 -1.52 -35.04
C ALA A 225 -3.09 -0.02 -34.72
N GLN A 226 -3.94 0.74 -35.42
CA GLN A 226 -4.16 2.17 -35.13
C GLN A 226 -4.79 2.37 -33.76
N LEU A 227 -5.80 1.57 -33.39
CA LEU A 227 -6.40 1.61 -32.06
C LEU A 227 -5.35 1.37 -30.98
N GLN A 228 -4.60 0.26 -31.04
CA GLN A 228 -3.59 -0.03 -30.03
C GLN A 228 -2.49 1.04 -29.95
N ALA A 229 -2.08 1.62 -31.08
CA ALA A 229 -1.14 2.74 -31.07
C ALA A 229 -1.74 3.98 -30.36
N MET A 230 -2.98 4.35 -30.70
CA MET A 230 -3.71 5.47 -30.08
C MET A 230 -3.86 5.29 -28.56
N LEU A 231 -4.12 4.07 -28.08
CA LEU A 231 -4.24 3.74 -26.65
C LEU A 231 -2.94 3.95 -25.85
N GLY A 232 -1.82 4.23 -26.52
CA GLY A 232 -0.60 4.75 -25.90
C GLY A 232 -0.74 6.17 -25.34
N THR A 233 -1.78 6.93 -25.70
CA THR A 233 -2.19 8.19 -25.05
C THR A 233 -3.32 7.91 -24.05
N GLU A 234 -3.34 8.62 -22.92
CA GLU A 234 -4.35 8.44 -21.88
C GLU A 234 -5.78 8.65 -22.41
N PHE A 235 -6.66 7.71 -22.03
CA PHE A 235 -8.09 7.74 -22.35
C PHE A 235 -8.99 7.57 -21.12
N GLY A 236 -8.42 7.53 -19.90
CA GLY A 236 -9.18 7.24 -18.69
C GLY A 236 -9.95 5.92 -18.76
N GLY A 237 -11.18 5.89 -18.26
CA GLY A 237 -12.04 4.71 -18.19
C GLY A 237 -13.08 4.67 -19.31
N MET A 238 -12.69 4.93 -20.56
CA MET A 238 -13.60 4.82 -21.72
C MET A 238 -14.26 3.45 -21.79
N ASN A 239 -13.50 2.37 -21.60
CA ASN A 239 -14.04 1.01 -21.56
C ASN A 239 -15.05 0.82 -20.42
N ALA A 240 -14.81 1.40 -19.24
CA ALA A 240 -15.75 1.34 -18.11
C ALA A 240 -17.09 2.04 -18.43
N VAL A 241 -17.07 3.32 -18.81
CA VAL A 241 -18.31 4.11 -19.03
C VAL A 241 -19.13 3.58 -20.22
N LEU A 242 -18.47 3.09 -21.26
CA LEU A 242 -19.16 2.47 -22.41
C LEU A 242 -19.75 1.10 -22.06
N THR A 243 -19.10 0.35 -21.17
CA THR A 243 -19.67 -0.90 -20.64
C THR A 243 -20.87 -0.62 -19.73
N ASP A 244 -20.83 0.45 -18.93
CA ASP A 244 -21.98 0.87 -18.14
C ASP A 244 -23.15 1.32 -19.03
N LEU A 245 -22.89 1.99 -20.15
CA LEU A 245 -23.92 2.26 -21.14
C LEU A 245 -24.56 0.99 -21.71
N TYR A 246 -23.78 -0.07 -21.94
CA TYR A 246 -24.33 -1.37 -22.32
C TYR A 246 -25.21 -1.96 -21.20
N GLN A 247 -24.76 -1.94 -19.94
CA GLN A 247 -25.56 -2.45 -18.83
C GLN A 247 -26.86 -1.65 -18.63
N LEU A 248 -26.82 -0.33 -18.87
CA LEU A 248 -27.97 0.55 -18.68
C LEU A 248 -28.97 0.50 -19.85
N THR A 249 -28.50 0.29 -21.08
CA THR A 249 -29.36 0.35 -22.27
C THR A 249 -29.70 -1.02 -22.87
N GLY A 250 -28.90 -2.05 -22.56
CA GLY A 250 -28.98 -3.36 -23.21
C GLY A 250 -28.39 -3.40 -24.62
N ASP A 251 -27.91 -2.28 -25.16
CA ASP A 251 -27.47 -2.18 -26.54
C ASP A 251 -26.00 -2.59 -26.70
N SER A 252 -25.78 -3.73 -27.36
CA SER A 252 -24.47 -4.35 -27.51
C SER A 252 -23.45 -3.47 -28.25
N ARG A 253 -23.88 -2.44 -29.00
CA ARG A 253 -22.95 -1.52 -29.69
C ARG A 253 -22.00 -0.84 -28.71
N TRP A 254 -22.46 -0.55 -27.49
CA TRP A 254 -21.64 0.14 -26.48
C TRP A 254 -20.56 -0.78 -25.92
N LEU A 255 -20.87 -2.06 -25.71
CA LEU A 255 -19.86 -3.06 -25.33
C LEU A 255 -18.86 -3.29 -26.46
N THR A 256 -19.29 -3.32 -27.72
CA THR A 256 -18.38 -3.38 -28.87
C THR A 256 -17.45 -2.16 -28.89
N THR A 257 -17.97 -0.96 -28.61
CA THR A 257 -17.16 0.26 -28.54
C THR A 257 -16.21 0.24 -27.35
N ALA A 258 -16.66 -0.21 -26.18
CA ALA A 258 -15.85 -0.34 -24.96
C ALA A 258 -14.58 -1.16 -25.22
N ARG A 259 -14.73 -2.33 -25.84
CA ARG A 259 -13.62 -3.25 -26.14
C ARG A 259 -12.60 -2.70 -27.15
N ARG A 260 -12.93 -1.65 -27.91
CA ARG A 260 -11.92 -0.96 -28.75
C ARG A 260 -10.91 -0.18 -27.91
N PHE A 261 -11.20 0.06 -26.63
CA PHE A 261 -10.30 0.67 -25.66
C PHE A 261 -9.55 -0.35 -24.79
N ASP A 262 -9.65 -1.65 -25.10
CA ASP A 262 -8.83 -2.68 -24.46
C ASP A 262 -7.38 -2.56 -24.89
N HIS A 263 -6.55 -2.05 -23.99
CA HIS A 263 -5.15 -1.78 -24.28
C HIS A 263 -4.30 -3.03 -24.01
N ALA A 264 -4.02 -3.81 -25.05
CA ALA A 264 -3.32 -5.09 -24.98
C ALA A 264 -1.95 -5.01 -24.28
N ALA A 265 -1.18 -3.94 -24.52
CA ALA A 265 0.13 -3.74 -23.88
C ALA A 265 0.06 -3.65 -22.34
N VAL A 266 -1.11 -3.31 -21.78
CA VAL A 266 -1.37 -3.29 -20.33
C VAL A 266 -2.11 -4.56 -19.90
N PHE A 267 -3.12 -4.98 -20.67
CA PHE A 267 -4.00 -6.09 -20.31
C PHE A 267 -3.32 -7.46 -20.44
N ASP A 268 -2.50 -7.67 -21.46
CA ASP A 268 -1.90 -8.99 -21.70
C ASP A 268 -0.92 -9.40 -20.59
N PRO A 269 0.00 -8.54 -20.11
CA PRO A 269 0.82 -8.86 -18.95
C PRO A 269 -0.02 -9.14 -17.70
N LEU A 270 -1.04 -8.34 -17.42
CA LEU A 270 -1.89 -8.50 -16.24
C LEU A 270 -2.73 -9.78 -16.30
N ALA A 271 -3.24 -10.16 -17.48
CA ALA A 271 -3.92 -11.43 -17.67
C ALA A 271 -3.00 -12.64 -17.42
N ALA A 272 -1.70 -12.48 -17.69
CA ALA A 272 -0.66 -13.46 -17.39
C ALA A 272 -0.06 -13.32 -15.98
N ASN A 273 -0.64 -12.48 -15.12
CA ASN A 273 -0.15 -12.15 -13.77
C ASN A 273 1.32 -11.66 -13.74
N GLN A 274 1.70 -10.85 -14.72
CA GLN A 274 3.03 -10.25 -14.82
C GLN A 274 2.98 -8.77 -14.47
N ASP A 275 3.84 -8.36 -13.53
CA ASP A 275 4.05 -6.94 -13.22
C ASP A 275 4.95 -6.29 -14.28
N ARG A 276 4.36 -5.42 -15.09
CA ARG A 276 5.06 -4.51 -16.03
C ARG A 276 4.65 -3.06 -15.80
N LEU A 277 4.34 -2.70 -14.55
CA LEU A 277 3.83 -1.38 -14.20
C LEU A 277 4.93 -0.33 -14.05
N ASN A 278 6.16 -0.73 -13.70
CA ASN A 278 7.26 0.20 -13.46
C ASN A 278 7.44 1.20 -14.62
N GLY A 279 7.46 2.49 -14.29
CA GLY A 279 7.60 3.58 -15.25
C GLY A 279 6.32 3.99 -15.96
N LEU A 280 5.20 3.28 -15.81
CA LEU A 280 3.91 3.71 -16.35
C LEU A 280 3.28 4.78 -15.46
N HIS A 281 2.63 5.77 -16.07
CA HIS A 281 1.80 6.74 -15.36
C HIS A 281 0.62 6.03 -14.70
N ALA A 282 0.55 6.04 -13.37
CA ALA A 282 -0.30 5.15 -12.59
C ALA A 282 -1.79 5.44 -12.79
N ASN A 283 -2.22 6.70 -12.67
CA ASN A 283 -3.63 7.07 -12.87
C ASN A 283 -4.16 6.80 -14.29
N THR A 284 -3.26 6.68 -15.29
CA THR A 284 -3.66 6.30 -16.64
C THR A 284 -4.07 4.83 -16.68
N GLN A 285 -3.52 3.98 -15.81
CA GLN A 285 -3.73 2.53 -15.86
C GLN A 285 -4.96 2.08 -15.06
N VAL A 286 -5.13 2.60 -13.84
CA VAL A 286 -6.19 2.10 -12.93
C VAL A 286 -7.61 2.15 -13.54
N PRO A 287 -8.02 3.23 -14.23
CA PRO A 287 -9.32 3.27 -14.91
C PRO A 287 -9.52 2.18 -15.97
N LYS A 288 -8.45 1.74 -16.63
CA LYS A 288 -8.52 0.63 -17.61
C LYS A 288 -8.90 -0.68 -16.90
N TRP A 289 -8.34 -0.91 -15.71
CA TRP A 289 -8.60 -2.11 -14.90
C TRP A 289 -10.01 -2.10 -14.30
N ILE A 290 -10.53 -0.92 -13.93
CA ILE A 290 -11.95 -0.75 -13.58
C ILE A 290 -12.81 -1.18 -14.78
N GLY A 291 -12.46 -0.72 -15.99
CA GLY A 291 -13.17 -1.13 -17.20
C GLY A 291 -13.12 -2.64 -17.45
N ALA A 292 -11.99 -3.30 -17.22
CA ALA A 292 -11.93 -4.76 -17.26
C ALA A 292 -12.88 -5.41 -16.23
N ALA A 293 -12.93 -4.91 -14.99
CA ALA A 293 -13.89 -5.42 -14.01
C ALA A 293 -15.35 -5.25 -14.47
N ARG A 294 -15.70 -4.11 -15.09
CA ARG A 294 -17.03 -3.88 -15.68
C ARG A 294 -17.30 -4.80 -16.87
N GLU A 295 -16.33 -5.02 -17.74
CA GLU A 295 -16.45 -5.93 -18.89
C GLU A 295 -16.62 -7.38 -18.48
N TYR A 296 -15.97 -7.82 -17.40
CA TYR A 296 -16.28 -9.12 -16.79
C TYR A 296 -17.74 -9.18 -16.35
N LYS A 297 -18.23 -8.18 -15.61
CA LYS A 297 -19.63 -8.14 -15.15
C LYS A 297 -20.64 -8.07 -16.30
N ALA A 298 -20.26 -7.51 -17.44
CA ALA A 298 -21.10 -7.48 -18.62
C ALA A 298 -21.13 -8.82 -19.40
N THR A 299 -20.08 -9.65 -19.29
CA THR A 299 -19.80 -10.73 -20.26
C THR A 299 -19.54 -12.11 -19.66
N GLY A 300 -19.11 -12.19 -18.41
CA GLY A 300 -18.62 -13.41 -17.77
C GLY A 300 -17.23 -13.86 -18.22
N THR A 301 -16.57 -13.15 -19.14
CA THR A 301 -15.25 -13.54 -19.67
C THR A 301 -14.16 -13.39 -18.61
N THR A 302 -13.68 -14.51 -18.06
CA THR A 302 -12.77 -14.55 -16.90
C THR A 302 -11.46 -13.81 -17.10
N ARG A 303 -10.96 -13.69 -18.34
CA ARG A 303 -9.77 -12.88 -18.67
C ARG A 303 -9.84 -11.48 -18.05
N TYR A 304 -10.98 -10.81 -18.14
CA TYR A 304 -11.12 -9.44 -17.62
C TYR A 304 -11.15 -9.39 -16.09
N ARG A 305 -11.76 -10.39 -15.44
CA ARG A 305 -11.68 -10.57 -13.98
C ARG A 305 -10.23 -10.75 -13.55
N ASP A 306 -9.49 -11.61 -14.23
CA ASP A 306 -8.11 -11.96 -13.89
C ASP A 306 -7.19 -10.73 -14.07
N ILE A 307 -7.37 -9.94 -15.14
CA ILE A 307 -6.69 -8.65 -15.33
C ILE A 307 -6.93 -7.73 -14.12
N ALA A 308 -8.19 -7.50 -13.77
CA ALA A 308 -8.55 -6.58 -12.69
C ALA A 308 -8.02 -7.06 -11.32
N ALA A 309 -8.17 -8.35 -11.01
CA ALA A 309 -7.74 -8.94 -9.76
C ALA A 309 -6.21 -8.97 -9.61
N ASN A 310 -5.49 -9.32 -10.68
CA ASN A 310 -4.02 -9.32 -10.69
C ASN A 310 -3.48 -7.90 -10.57
N ALA A 311 -4.06 -6.94 -11.30
CA ALA A 311 -3.65 -5.54 -11.22
C ALA A 311 -3.79 -4.96 -9.81
N TRP A 312 -4.93 -5.25 -9.14
CA TRP A 312 -5.14 -4.86 -7.76
C TRP A 312 -4.11 -5.50 -6.83
N SER A 313 -3.91 -6.83 -6.92
CA SER A 313 -3.01 -7.57 -6.04
C SER A 313 -1.55 -7.13 -6.20
N ILE A 314 -1.08 -6.95 -7.44
CA ILE A 314 0.25 -6.43 -7.75
C ILE A 314 0.42 -5.02 -7.18
N THR A 315 -0.53 -4.13 -7.42
CA THR A 315 -0.45 -2.72 -6.99
C THR A 315 -0.45 -2.60 -5.46
N VAL A 316 -1.39 -3.26 -4.78
CA VAL A 316 -1.51 -3.22 -3.31
C VAL A 316 -0.32 -3.92 -2.64
N GLY A 317 0.17 -5.02 -3.21
CA GLY A 317 1.27 -5.79 -2.63
C GLY A 317 2.66 -5.15 -2.80
N ALA A 318 2.92 -4.51 -3.95
CA ALA A 318 4.28 -4.08 -4.32
C ALA A 318 4.44 -2.58 -4.59
N HIS A 319 3.37 -1.83 -4.84
CA HIS A 319 3.47 -0.42 -5.30
C HIS A 319 2.77 0.59 -4.39
N THR A 320 2.32 0.16 -3.21
CA THR A 320 1.46 0.96 -2.32
C THR A 320 2.21 1.37 -1.05
N TYR A 321 2.17 2.67 -0.74
CA TYR A 321 2.67 3.25 0.51
C TYR A 321 1.73 2.94 1.68
N VAL A 322 2.18 3.16 2.92
CA VAL A 322 1.45 2.81 4.14
C VAL A 322 0.08 3.48 4.22
N ASN A 323 -0.09 4.68 3.67
CA ASN A 323 -1.36 5.40 3.65
C ASN A 323 -2.33 4.92 2.55
N GLY A 324 -1.99 3.83 1.84
CA GLY A 324 -2.81 3.24 0.78
C GLY A 324 -2.68 3.92 -0.59
N SER A 325 -1.87 4.97 -0.69
CA SER A 325 -1.55 5.63 -1.95
C SER A 325 -0.50 4.85 -2.75
N ASN A 326 -0.36 5.17 -4.03
CA ASN A 326 0.72 4.66 -4.87
C ASN A 326 1.25 5.78 -5.77
N SER A 327 2.31 5.46 -6.51
CA SER A 327 3.07 6.34 -7.42
C SER A 327 3.91 7.41 -6.75
N GLN A 328 4.95 7.81 -7.46
CA GLN A 328 5.76 8.99 -7.18
C GLN A 328 5.95 9.78 -8.46
N ALA A 329 5.68 11.09 -8.40
CA ALA A 329 5.51 11.94 -9.57
C ALA A 329 4.57 11.30 -10.60
N GLU A 330 3.41 10.79 -10.15
CA GLU A 330 2.35 10.16 -10.96
C GLU A 330 2.71 8.79 -11.57
N HIS A 331 3.94 8.32 -11.44
CA HIS A 331 4.40 7.09 -12.08
C HIS A 331 4.61 5.96 -11.07
N PHE A 332 4.27 4.74 -11.49
CA PHE A 332 4.71 3.54 -10.79
C PHE A 332 6.25 3.47 -10.77
N ARG A 333 6.80 3.03 -9.66
CA ARG A 333 8.23 2.77 -9.49
C ARG A 333 8.49 1.28 -9.58
N ALA A 334 9.74 0.86 -9.40
CA ALA A 334 10.05 -0.56 -9.37
C ALA A 334 9.26 -1.24 -8.24
N PRO A 335 8.81 -2.50 -8.40
CA PRO A 335 8.08 -3.19 -7.35
C PRO A 335 8.89 -3.18 -6.05
N ASN A 336 8.19 -2.94 -4.95
CA ASN A 336 8.70 -2.81 -3.58
C ASN A 336 9.56 -1.57 -3.28
N ALA A 337 9.81 -0.69 -4.25
CA ALA A 337 10.63 0.52 -4.04
C ALA A 337 9.84 1.62 -3.29
N ILE A 338 9.55 1.39 -2.01
CA ILE A 338 8.74 2.27 -1.17
C ILE A 338 9.63 3.31 -0.48
N ALA A 339 10.59 2.88 0.33
CA ALA A 339 11.51 3.77 1.06
C ALA A 339 12.39 4.59 0.12
N ALA A 340 12.81 4.00 -1.01
CA ALA A 340 13.60 4.68 -2.03
C ALA A 340 12.88 5.88 -2.69
N HIS A 341 11.55 5.95 -2.57
CA HIS A 341 10.71 6.96 -3.20
C HIS A 341 9.80 7.70 -2.21
N LEU A 342 10.27 7.92 -0.98
CA LEU A 342 9.63 8.82 -0.02
C LEU A 342 9.98 10.28 -0.32
N THR A 343 9.27 10.87 -1.28
CA THR A 343 9.54 12.20 -1.83
C THR A 343 8.36 13.17 -1.61
N ARG A 344 8.53 14.41 -2.06
CA ARG A 344 7.51 15.49 -1.97
C ARG A 344 6.32 15.32 -2.90
N ASP A 345 6.45 14.50 -3.93
CA ASP A 345 5.49 14.25 -5.02
C ASP A 345 5.00 12.80 -5.00
N THR A 346 4.96 12.21 -3.82
CA THR A 346 4.42 10.86 -3.59
C THR A 346 2.90 10.90 -3.45
N GLY A 347 2.23 9.84 -3.87
CA GLY A 347 0.82 9.60 -3.56
C GLY A 347 -0.12 10.58 -4.24
N GLU A 348 -0.31 10.44 -5.54
CA GLU A 348 -1.39 11.14 -6.27
C GLU A 348 -2.76 10.64 -5.79
N ALA A 349 -3.66 11.56 -5.47
CA ALA A 349 -4.98 11.22 -4.93
C ALA A 349 -5.90 10.51 -5.95
N CYS A 350 -5.83 10.86 -7.24
CA CYS A 350 -6.63 10.20 -8.28
C CYS A 350 -6.40 8.69 -8.33
N ASN A 351 -5.16 8.25 -8.13
CA ASN A 351 -4.81 6.83 -8.13
C ASN A 351 -5.55 6.11 -7.02
N THR A 352 -5.61 6.73 -5.85
CA THR A 352 -6.29 6.15 -4.70
C THR A 352 -7.80 6.13 -4.91
N TYR A 353 -8.39 7.22 -5.39
CA TYR A 353 -9.80 7.25 -5.80
C TYR A 353 -10.15 6.11 -6.76
N ASN A 354 -9.35 5.90 -7.81
CA ASN A 354 -9.58 4.83 -8.78
C ASN A 354 -9.30 3.43 -8.20
N MET A 355 -8.30 3.28 -7.34
CA MET A 355 -8.05 2.02 -6.65
C MET A 355 -9.19 1.64 -5.70
N LEU A 356 -9.82 2.61 -5.02
CA LEU A 356 -11.02 2.37 -4.22
C LEU A 356 -12.18 1.88 -5.08
N LYS A 357 -12.39 2.47 -6.27
CA LYS A 357 -13.39 2.00 -7.24
C LYS A 357 -13.11 0.56 -7.68
N LEU A 358 -11.87 0.26 -8.10
CA LEU A 358 -11.48 -1.10 -8.48
C LEU A 358 -11.66 -2.12 -7.35
N THR A 359 -11.26 -1.73 -6.13
CA THR A 359 -11.42 -2.54 -4.91
C THR A 359 -12.89 -2.92 -4.70
N ARG A 360 -13.79 -1.95 -4.86
CA ARG A 360 -15.23 -2.16 -4.74
C ARG A 360 -15.76 -3.08 -5.83
N GLU A 361 -15.36 -2.86 -7.09
CA GLU A 361 -15.78 -3.74 -8.20
C GLU A 361 -15.38 -5.20 -7.96
N LEU A 362 -14.18 -5.45 -7.45
CA LEU A 362 -13.66 -6.79 -7.13
C LEU A 362 -14.32 -7.39 -5.88
N TRP A 363 -14.56 -6.59 -4.84
CA TRP A 363 -15.21 -7.07 -3.62
C TRP A 363 -16.64 -7.55 -3.90
N LEU A 364 -17.38 -6.88 -4.79
CA LEU A 364 -18.71 -7.32 -5.21
C LEU A 364 -18.70 -8.73 -5.83
N LEU A 365 -17.58 -9.17 -6.40
CA LEU A 365 -17.40 -10.54 -6.92
C LEU A 365 -16.97 -11.54 -5.85
N SER A 366 -16.42 -11.08 -4.73
CA SER A 366 -15.82 -11.92 -3.68
C SER A 366 -15.99 -11.31 -2.29
N PRO A 367 -17.24 -11.18 -1.79
CA PRO A 367 -17.53 -10.39 -0.59
C PRO A 367 -17.04 -11.04 0.72
N SER A 368 -16.43 -12.23 0.67
CA SER A 368 -15.72 -12.85 1.80
C SER A 368 -14.29 -12.34 1.99
N ARG A 369 -13.72 -11.64 1.01
CA ARG A 369 -12.34 -11.11 1.03
C ARG A 369 -12.28 -9.80 1.81
N ALA A 370 -11.97 -9.88 3.09
CA ALA A 370 -11.87 -8.71 3.98
C ALA A 370 -10.69 -7.79 3.64
N ASP A 371 -9.64 -8.32 3.01
CA ASP A 371 -8.44 -7.57 2.62
C ASP A 371 -8.73 -6.44 1.61
N TYR A 372 -9.76 -6.58 0.77
CA TYR A 372 -10.25 -5.48 -0.05
C TYR A 372 -10.67 -4.29 0.81
N PHE A 373 -11.44 -4.53 1.88
CA PHE A 373 -11.93 -3.46 2.75
C PHE A 373 -10.94 -3.04 3.84
N ASP A 374 -9.94 -3.86 4.15
CA ASP A 374 -8.77 -3.42 4.91
C ASP A 374 -7.95 -2.40 4.11
N TYR A 375 -7.74 -2.63 2.80
CA TYR A 375 -7.15 -1.64 1.91
C TYR A 375 -8.05 -0.41 1.76
N TYR A 376 -9.35 -0.61 1.51
CA TYR A 376 -10.31 0.49 1.32
C TYR A 376 -10.33 1.43 2.53
N GLU A 377 -10.44 0.88 3.74
CA GLU A 377 -10.42 1.63 5.00
C GLU A 377 -9.12 2.42 5.15
N ASN A 378 -7.97 1.76 4.96
CA ASN A 378 -6.67 2.40 5.08
C ASN A 378 -6.52 3.58 4.10
N ALA A 379 -6.79 3.33 2.82
CA ALA A 379 -6.57 4.31 1.76
C ALA A 379 -7.55 5.49 1.83
N LEU A 380 -8.82 5.23 2.16
CA LEU A 380 -9.80 6.29 2.40
C LEU A 380 -9.38 7.15 3.60
N LEU A 381 -9.13 6.51 4.76
CA LEU A 381 -8.90 7.20 6.01
C LEU A 381 -7.59 7.99 6.02
N ASN A 382 -6.50 7.43 5.47
CA ASN A 382 -5.16 8.00 5.61
C ASN A 382 -4.72 8.83 4.40
N HIS A 383 -5.36 8.66 3.24
CA HIS A 383 -5.05 9.46 2.07
C HIS A 383 -6.18 10.43 1.71
N LEU A 384 -7.36 9.94 1.35
CA LEU A 384 -8.40 10.78 0.74
C LEU A 384 -9.09 11.71 1.74
N ILE A 385 -9.39 11.25 2.96
CA ILE A 385 -9.98 12.12 4.00
C ILE A 385 -9.03 13.26 4.36
N GLY A 386 -7.73 12.97 4.43
CA GLY A 386 -6.68 13.94 4.73
C GLY A 386 -6.28 14.83 3.54
N GLN A 387 -6.71 14.52 2.33
CA GLN A 387 -6.40 15.30 1.12
C GLN A 387 -7.04 16.69 1.17
N GLN A 388 -8.20 16.82 1.81
CA GLN A 388 -8.94 18.07 1.91
C GLN A 388 -8.45 18.94 3.07
N ASN A 389 -8.26 20.24 2.83
CA ASN A 389 -7.96 21.22 3.87
C ASN A 389 -9.16 21.41 4.80
N PRO A 390 -9.08 21.01 6.08
CA PRO A 390 -10.20 21.18 7.01
C PRO A 390 -10.43 22.64 7.42
N ALA A 391 -9.43 23.52 7.27
CA ALA A 391 -9.51 24.94 7.63
C ALA A 391 -10.16 25.80 6.54
N ASP A 392 -10.39 25.26 5.35
CA ASP A 392 -11.03 25.96 4.25
C ASP A 392 -12.53 25.60 4.18
N ALA A 393 -13.39 26.61 4.27
CA ALA A 393 -14.85 26.43 4.21
C ALA A 393 -15.35 25.82 2.88
N ARG A 394 -14.54 25.87 1.82
CA ARG A 394 -14.81 25.25 0.51
C ARG A 394 -14.03 23.97 0.28
N GLY A 395 -13.19 23.55 1.24
CA GLY A 395 -12.53 22.25 1.23
C GLY A 395 -11.65 22.02 0.00
N HIS A 396 -10.78 22.98 -0.30
CA HIS A 396 -9.74 22.79 -1.32
C HIS A 396 -8.81 21.62 -0.95
N VAL A 397 -8.28 20.93 -1.97
CA VAL A 397 -7.54 19.67 -1.83
C VAL A 397 -6.10 19.80 -2.33
N THR A 398 -5.19 18.94 -1.87
CA THR A 398 -3.87 18.76 -2.50
C THR A 398 -3.91 17.77 -3.66
N TYR A 399 -2.89 17.78 -4.51
CA TYR A 399 -2.71 16.78 -5.57
C TYR A 399 -1.90 15.58 -5.06
N PHE A 400 -0.71 15.85 -4.52
CA PHE A 400 0.14 14.87 -3.86
C PHE A 400 -0.04 14.91 -2.34
N THR A 401 0.26 13.79 -1.70
CA THR A 401 0.38 13.66 -0.25
C THR A 401 1.83 13.28 0.07
N PRO A 402 2.71 14.27 0.32
CA PRO A 402 4.14 14.02 0.47
C PRO A 402 4.43 13.06 1.61
N LEU A 403 5.38 12.15 1.41
CA LEU A 403 5.81 11.17 2.41
C LEU A 403 7.30 11.28 2.76
N ASN A 404 8.01 12.26 2.18
CA ASN A 404 9.37 12.59 2.59
C ASN A 404 9.43 13.06 4.05
N PRO A 405 10.59 12.92 4.71
CA PRO A 405 10.82 13.53 6.01
C PRO A 405 10.58 15.04 5.96
N GLY A 406 9.76 15.56 6.87
CA GLY A 406 9.37 16.97 6.87
C GLY A 406 8.39 17.34 5.75
N GLY A 407 7.68 16.36 5.17
CA GLY A 407 6.61 16.60 4.22
C GLY A 407 5.54 17.53 4.78
N ARG A 408 4.91 18.32 3.91
CA ARG A 408 3.85 19.27 4.28
C ARG A 408 2.82 19.39 3.16
N ARG A 409 1.54 19.27 3.52
CA ARG A 409 0.42 19.50 2.59
C ARG A 409 0.30 20.99 2.29
N GLY A 410 -0.08 21.32 1.05
CA GLY A 410 -0.34 22.70 0.66
C GLY A 410 0.92 23.53 0.37
N VAL A 411 2.09 22.91 0.24
CA VAL A 411 3.35 23.54 -0.14
C VAL A 411 3.95 22.89 -1.39
N GLY A 412 4.30 23.69 -2.39
CA GLY A 412 4.99 23.24 -3.59
C GLY A 412 4.54 23.98 -4.85
N PRO A 413 5.08 23.62 -6.03
CA PRO A 413 4.74 24.29 -7.27
C PRO A 413 3.26 24.14 -7.61
N ALA A 414 2.70 25.15 -8.29
CA ALA A 414 1.32 25.13 -8.77
C ALA A 414 1.07 24.01 -9.80
N TRP A 415 2.10 23.60 -10.56
CA TRP A 415 2.06 22.50 -11.50
C TRP A 415 2.44 21.19 -10.79
N GLY A 416 1.47 20.29 -10.59
CA GLY A 416 1.66 19.04 -9.85
C GLY A 416 1.35 19.14 -8.35
N GLY A 417 0.79 20.27 -7.87
CA GLY A 417 -0.03 20.31 -6.66
C GLY A 417 0.60 19.86 -5.33
N GLY A 418 1.78 20.41 -5.04
CA GLY A 418 2.15 20.59 -3.64
C GLY A 418 1.22 21.57 -2.91
N THR A 419 0.67 22.57 -3.62
CA THR A 419 -0.26 23.59 -3.07
C THR A 419 -1.72 23.12 -2.98
N TRP A 420 -2.56 23.90 -2.30
CA TRP A 420 -4.01 23.73 -2.27
C TRP A 420 -4.63 24.11 -3.62
N SER A 421 -5.64 23.37 -4.06
CA SER A 421 -6.48 23.77 -5.19
C SER A 421 -7.13 25.13 -4.92
N THR A 422 -7.61 25.79 -5.97
CA THR A 422 -8.27 27.10 -5.89
C THR A 422 -9.64 27.06 -6.58
N ASP A 423 -10.44 28.09 -6.33
CA ASP A 423 -11.81 28.16 -6.84
C ASP A 423 -11.88 28.06 -8.36
N TYR A 424 -10.98 28.78 -9.05
CA TYR A 424 -11.03 28.98 -10.50
C TYR A 424 -9.66 28.90 -11.22
N ASN A 425 -8.54 28.65 -10.53
CA ASN A 425 -7.19 28.73 -11.14
C ASN A 425 -6.39 27.41 -11.11
N SER A 426 -6.98 26.31 -10.62
CA SER A 426 -6.31 25.00 -10.51
C SER A 426 -6.89 24.01 -11.52
N PHE A 427 -8.10 23.49 -11.23
CA PHE A 427 -8.84 22.51 -12.01
C PHE A 427 -8.05 21.26 -12.40
N TRP A 428 -7.24 20.76 -11.48
CA TRP A 428 -6.46 19.54 -11.69
C TRP A 428 -7.32 18.28 -11.67
N CYS A 429 -6.81 17.15 -12.18
CA CYS A 429 -7.50 15.85 -12.08
C CYS A 429 -7.84 15.49 -10.62
N CYS A 430 -6.93 15.73 -9.67
CA CYS A 430 -7.14 15.46 -8.24
C CYS A 430 -8.22 16.35 -7.60
N GLN A 431 -8.47 17.55 -8.15
CA GLN A 431 -9.59 18.39 -7.73
C GLN A 431 -10.92 17.80 -8.25
N GLY A 432 -10.93 17.31 -9.49
CA GLY A 432 -12.08 16.61 -10.08
C GLY A 432 -12.46 15.35 -9.31
N THR A 433 -11.50 14.46 -9.03
CA THR A 433 -11.77 13.25 -8.22
C THR A 433 -12.05 13.58 -6.76
N GLY A 434 -11.50 14.67 -6.21
CA GLY A 434 -11.76 15.13 -4.85
C GLY A 434 -13.21 15.54 -4.61
N ILE A 435 -13.85 16.24 -5.56
CA ILE A 435 -15.27 16.62 -5.42
C ILE A 435 -16.22 15.42 -5.51
N GLU A 436 -15.89 14.41 -6.32
CA GLU A 436 -16.64 13.15 -6.37
C GLU A 436 -16.45 12.31 -5.10
N THR A 437 -15.21 12.20 -4.62
CA THR A 437 -14.90 11.42 -3.41
C THR A 437 -15.73 11.89 -2.22
N ASN A 438 -15.73 13.20 -1.97
CA ASN A 438 -16.36 13.78 -0.78
C ASN A 438 -17.90 13.82 -0.85
N THR A 439 -18.50 13.65 -2.03
CA THR A 439 -19.96 13.58 -2.18
C THR A 439 -20.52 12.17 -1.98
N LYS A 440 -19.67 11.13 -2.03
CA LYS A 440 -20.07 9.71 -1.94
C LYS A 440 -19.37 8.89 -0.85
N LEU A 441 -18.79 9.52 0.18
CA LEU A 441 -18.02 8.86 1.26
C LEU A 441 -18.74 7.70 1.98
N MET A 442 -20.06 7.63 1.88
CA MET A 442 -20.91 6.61 2.51
C MET A 442 -21.20 5.38 1.64
N ASP A 443 -20.85 5.41 0.34
CA ASP A 443 -21.26 4.44 -0.69
C ASP A 443 -20.75 3.00 -0.50
N SER A 444 -19.87 2.82 0.49
CA SER A 444 -19.16 1.58 0.77
C SER A 444 -19.21 1.19 2.24
N ILE A 445 -20.08 1.83 3.04
CA ILE A 445 -20.30 1.45 4.45
C ILE A 445 -21.05 0.12 4.51
N TYR A 446 -22.10 -0.03 3.70
CA TYR A 446 -23.00 -1.18 3.71
C TYR A 446 -23.20 -1.73 2.29
N PHE A 447 -23.43 -3.04 2.22
CA PHE A 447 -23.86 -3.76 1.02
C PHE A 447 -24.88 -4.82 1.42
N HIS A 448 -25.55 -5.47 0.47
CA HIS A 448 -26.53 -6.51 0.79
C HIS A 448 -26.50 -7.68 -0.18
N ASP A 449 -26.94 -8.85 0.23
CA ASP A 449 -27.25 -9.96 -0.68
C ASP A 449 -28.48 -10.72 -0.17
N GLY A 450 -29.58 -10.66 -0.92
CA GLY A 450 -30.89 -11.09 -0.44
C GLY A 450 -31.23 -10.41 0.89
N THR A 451 -31.27 -11.20 1.97
CA THR A 451 -31.53 -10.71 3.34
C THR A 451 -30.27 -10.45 4.16
N THR A 452 -29.07 -10.72 3.63
CA THR A 452 -27.79 -10.47 4.30
C THR A 452 -27.41 -9.00 4.21
N LEU A 453 -27.06 -8.38 5.33
CA LEU A 453 -26.45 -7.05 5.39
C LEU A 453 -24.96 -7.18 5.63
N PHE A 454 -24.13 -6.62 4.76
CA PHE A 454 -22.69 -6.49 4.98
C PHE A 454 -22.39 -5.13 5.63
N VAL A 455 -21.57 -5.14 6.68
CA VAL A 455 -21.08 -3.94 7.38
C VAL A 455 -19.57 -3.88 7.20
N ASN A 456 -19.11 -2.99 6.32
CA ASN A 456 -17.72 -2.92 5.88
C ASN A 456 -16.92 -1.80 6.55
N LEU A 457 -17.50 -0.60 6.70
CA LEU A 457 -16.81 0.56 7.26
C LEU A 457 -17.50 1.05 8.54
N PHE A 458 -16.71 1.65 9.44
CA PHE A 458 -17.16 2.06 10.76
C PHE A 458 -17.15 3.58 10.90
N THR A 459 -18.31 4.19 10.68
CA THR A 459 -18.50 5.64 10.73
C THR A 459 -19.95 5.98 11.09
N PRO A 460 -20.23 7.09 11.79
CA PRO A 460 -21.59 7.50 12.12
C PRO A 460 -22.47 7.64 10.87
N SER A 461 -23.49 6.80 10.77
CA SER A 461 -24.32 6.72 9.57
C SER A 461 -25.68 6.11 9.84
N THR A 462 -26.63 6.37 8.94
CA THR A 462 -27.92 5.71 8.88
C THR A 462 -28.10 5.09 7.51
N LEU A 463 -28.44 3.80 7.49
CA LEU A 463 -28.93 3.07 6.33
C LEU A 463 -30.45 2.98 6.39
N ASP A 464 -31.14 3.45 5.36
CA ASP A 464 -32.53 3.17 5.07
C ASP A 464 -32.62 2.04 4.03
N TRP A 465 -32.79 0.80 4.50
CA TRP A 465 -33.01 -0.37 3.66
C TRP A 465 -34.50 -0.44 3.26
N SER A 466 -34.91 0.51 2.43
CA SER A 466 -36.29 0.73 2.01
C SER A 466 -36.96 -0.51 1.42
N GLN A 467 -36.22 -1.34 0.67
CA GLN A 467 -36.72 -2.61 0.09
C GLN A 467 -37.18 -3.61 1.15
N ARG A 468 -36.76 -3.45 2.41
CA ARG A 468 -37.17 -4.28 3.56
C ARG A 468 -37.88 -3.48 4.66
N GLY A 469 -38.00 -2.16 4.52
CA GLY A 469 -38.51 -1.28 5.58
C GLY A 469 -37.67 -1.34 6.87
N ILE A 470 -36.35 -1.54 6.75
CA ILE A 470 -35.41 -1.64 7.88
C ILE A 470 -34.52 -0.40 7.91
N THR A 471 -34.31 0.16 9.10
CA THR A 471 -33.32 1.22 9.30
C THR A 471 -32.21 0.72 10.22
N VAL A 472 -30.96 0.93 9.82
CA VAL A 472 -29.77 0.64 10.64
C VAL A 472 -29.05 1.94 10.95
N THR A 473 -28.97 2.30 12.23
CA THR A 473 -28.24 3.47 12.71
C THR A 473 -26.94 3.04 13.36
N GLN A 474 -25.82 3.43 12.78
CA GLN A 474 -24.49 3.20 13.31
C GLN A 474 -24.00 4.42 14.10
N THR A 475 -23.69 4.21 15.38
CA THR A 475 -23.14 5.23 16.28
C THR A 475 -21.77 4.79 16.77
N THR A 476 -20.75 5.63 16.56
CA THR A 476 -19.38 5.34 16.97
C THR A 476 -18.52 6.61 17.07
N SER A 477 -17.44 6.54 17.85
CA SER A 477 -16.33 7.50 17.82
C SER A 477 -15.09 6.95 17.10
N TYR A 478 -15.22 5.81 16.40
CA TYR A 478 -14.16 5.22 15.60
C TYR A 478 -13.56 6.26 14.63
N PRO A 479 -12.22 6.33 14.46
CA PRO A 479 -11.22 5.44 15.04
C PRO A 479 -10.67 5.88 16.42
N VAL A 480 -11.23 6.92 17.06
CA VAL A 480 -10.80 7.34 18.43
C VAL A 480 -11.15 6.27 19.45
N GLY A 481 -12.38 5.76 19.38
CA GLY A 481 -12.86 4.58 20.11
C GLY A 481 -12.66 3.29 19.33
N ASP A 482 -12.72 2.17 20.03
CA ASP A 482 -12.61 0.81 19.47
C ASP A 482 -13.98 0.14 19.25
N THR A 483 -15.08 0.86 19.47
CA THR A 483 -16.42 0.26 19.54
C THR A 483 -17.41 1.01 18.63
N THR A 484 -18.23 0.26 17.90
CA THR A 484 -19.36 0.77 17.11
C THR A 484 -20.66 0.05 17.51
N SER A 485 -21.78 0.77 17.50
CA SER A 485 -23.10 0.23 17.77
C SER A 485 -24.01 0.39 16.56
N LEU A 486 -24.66 -0.69 16.13
CA LEU A 486 -25.64 -0.70 15.05
C LEU A 486 -27.01 -1.03 15.63
N GLN A 487 -27.88 -0.03 15.72
CA GLN A 487 -29.27 -0.21 16.14
C GLN A 487 -30.15 -0.48 14.93
N VAL A 488 -30.91 -1.57 14.97
CA VAL A 488 -31.82 -1.99 13.90
C VAL A 488 -33.26 -1.64 14.30
N THR A 489 -33.98 -0.92 13.44
CA THR A 489 -35.37 -0.49 13.67
C THR A 489 -36.23 -0.67 12.43
N GLY A 490 -37.56 -0.55 12.57
CA GLY A 490 -38.52 -0.71 11.47
C GLY A 490 -39.08 -2.14 11.36
N ASN A 491 -39.39 -2.58 10.15
CA ASN A 491 -39.98 -3.89 9.84
C ASN A 491 -38.93 -5.02 9.83
N VAL A 492 -38.26 -5.24 10.96
CA VAL A 492 -37.08 -6.11 11.06
C VAL A 492 -37.36 -7.60 11.20
N SER A 493 -38.64 -8.01 11.07
CA SER A 493 -39.09 -9.38 11.34
C SER A 493 -38.39 -10.43 10.49
N GLY A 494 -38.33 -11.66 11.02
CA GLY A 494 -37.72 -12.81 10.36
C GLY A 494 -36.24 -13.00 10.72
N SER A 495 -35.71 -14.15 10.34
CA SER A 495 -34.30 -14.49 10.54
C SER A 495 -33.47 -14.00 9.37
N TRP A 496 -32.41 -13.23 9.63
CA TRP A 496 -31.48 -12.77 8.61
C TRP A 496 -30.09 -12.47 9.20
N THR A 497 -29.10 -12.35 8.32
CA THR A 497 -27.68 -12.26 8.67
C THR A 497 -27.18 -10.82 8.61
N MET A 498 -26.59 -10.34 9.70
CA MET A 498 -25.68 -9.19 9.67
C MET A 498 -24.24 -9.72 9.62
N ARG A 499 -23.57 -9.51 8.51
CA ARG A 499 -22.20 -9.93 8.25
C ARG A 499 -21.25 -8.75 8.48
N VAL A 500 -20.47 -8.80 9.55
CA VAL A 500 -19.62 -7.68 10.00
C VAL A 500 -18.17 -7.95 9.64
N ARG A 501 -17.48 -7.00 9.01
CA ARG A 501 -16.03 -7.12 8.75
C ARG A 501 -15.26 -7.16 10.07
N ILE A 502 -14.34 -8.11 10.21
CA ILE A 502 -13.33 -8.15 11.28
C ILE A 502 -11.98 -7.81 10.65
N PRO A 503 -11.47 -6.57 10.83
CA PRO A 503 -10.28 -6.11 10.11
C PRO A 503 -9.03 -6.93 10.44
N GLY A 504 -8.11 -7.11 9.48
CA GLY A 504 -6.86 -7.86 9.70
C GLY A 504 -5.92 -7.23 10.74
N TRP A 505 -6.09 -5.95 11.03
CA TRP A 505 -5.26 -5.24 12.01
C TRP A 505 -5.67 -5.50 13.47
N THR A 506 -6.89 -5.97 13.77
CA THR A 506 -7.39 -6.13 15.15
C THR A 506 -7.05 -7.50 15.76
N GLN A 507 -7.14 -7.62 17.08
CA GLN A 507 -7.06 -8.90 17.82
C GLN A 507 -8.08 -8.90 18.96
N GLY A 508 -8.75 -10.03 19.19
CA GLY A 508 -9.75 -10.16 20.25
C GLY A 508 -11.04 -9.37 20.00
N ALA A 509 -11.44 -9.22 18.73
CA ALA A 509 -12.70 -8.58 18.37
C ALA A 509 -13.89 -9.35 18.96
N THR A 510 -14.92 -8.61 19.37
CA THR A 510 -16.16 -9.20 19.91
C THR A 510 -17.38 -8.58 19.24
N VAL A 511 -18.44 -9.37 19.14
CA VAL A 511 -19.76 -8.95 18.68
C VAL A 511 -20.79 -9.32 19.74
N SER A 512 -21.57 -8.35 20.18
CA SER A 512 -22.61 -8.51 21.19
C SER A 512 -23.95 -8.03 20.64
N VAL A 513 -25.04 -8.59 21.14
CA VAL A 513 -26.41 -8.13 20.85
C VAL A 513 -27.08 -7.80 22.18
N ASN A 514 -27.60 -6.58 22.32
CA ASN A 514 -28.27 -6.11 23.54
C ASN A 514 -27.45 -6.37 24.82
N GLY A 515 -26.12 -6.15 24.74
CA GLY A 515 -25.18 -6.36 25.84
C GLY A 515 -24.67 -7.81 26.02
N VAL A 516 -25.22 -8.79 25.30
CA VAL A 516 -24.81 -10.20 25.41
C VAL A 516 -23.86 -10.56 24.27
N GLN A 517 -22.62 -10.96 24.61
CA GLN A 517 -21.63 -11.40 23.64
C GLN A 517 -22.10 -12.67 22.91
N GLN A 518 -21.95 -12.70 21.60
CA GLN A 518 -22.37 -13.81 20.73
C GLN A 518 -21.24 -14.81 20.55
N SER A 519 -21.59 -16.11 20.45
CA SER A 519 -20.63 -17.19 20.17
C SER A 519 -20.46 -17.37 18.65
N ILE A 520 -19.80 -16.40 18.02
CA ILE A 520 -19.50 -16.41 16.58
C ILE A 520 -18.00 -16.20 16.34
N ALA A 521 -17.49 -16.68 15.20
CA ALA A 521 -16.09 -16.50 14.85
C ALA A 521 -15.81 -15.02 14.51
N THR A 522 -14.83 -14.44 15.20
CA THR A 522 -14.33 -13.07 14.96
C THR A 522 -12.87 -13.09 14.54
N THR A 523 -12.52 -13.96 13.58
CA THR A 523 -11.16 -14.13 13.08
C THR A 523 -10.69 -12.83 12.38
N PRO A 524 -9.53 -12.25 12.74
CA PRO A 524 -8.98 -11.11 12.02
C PRO A 524 -8.81 -11.39 10.52
N GLY A 525 -9.16 -10.41 9.68
CA GLY A 525 -9.08 -10.53 8.22
C GLY A 525 -10.22 -11.37 7.62
N SER A 526 -11.38 -11.40 8.28
CA SER A 526 -12.55 -12.16 7.83
C SER A 526 -13.86 -11.39 8.06
N TYR A 527 -15.00 -12.08 7.90
CA TYR A 527 -16.31 -11.56 8.24
C TYR A 527 -16.97 -12.45 9.30
N ALA A 528 -17.57 -11.83 10.31
CA ALA A 528 -18.35 -12.50 11.34
C ALA A 528 -19.85 -12.52 10.95
N ASP A 529 -20.43 -13.71 10.89
CA ASP A 529 -21.84 -13.91 10.54
C ASP A 529 -22.72 -13.94 11.78
N LEU A 530 -23.54 -12.90 11.95
CA LEU A 530 -24.55 -12.83 13.00
C LEU A 530 -25.94 -13.09 12.40
N THR A 531 -26.38 -14.34 12.42
CA THR A 531 -27.71 -14.76 11.94
C THR A 531 -28.67 -14.91 13.10
N ARG A 532 -29.79 -14.18 13.08
CA ARG A 532 -30.81 -14.24 14.13
C ARG A 532 -32.15 -13.72 13.65
N SER A 533 -33.19 -14.01 14.43
CA SER A 533 -34.47 -13.29 14.37
C SER A 533 -34.33 -11.93 15.05
N TRP A 534 -34.56 -10.85 14.31
CA TRP A 534 -34.38 -9.48 14.78
C TRP A 534 -35.70 -8.89 15.30
N THR A 535 -35.59 -8.07 16.34
CA THR A 535 -36.66 -7.26 16.90
C THR A 535 -36.29 -5.79 16.79
N SER A 536 -37.27 -4.93 16.49
CA SER A 536 -37.00 -3.50 16.34
C SER A 536 -36.48 -2.93 17.66
N GLY A 537 -35.36 -2.22 17.61
CA GLY A 537 -34.62 -1.73 18.78
C GLY A 537 -33.39 -2.55 19.13
N ASP A 538 -33.22 -3.75 18.56
CA ASP A 538 -32.03 -4.56 18.78
C ASP A 538 -30.76 -3.80 18.40
N THR A 539 -29.76 -3.88 19.27
CA THR A 539 -28.49 -3.18 19.12
C THR A 539 -27.34 -4.17 19.06
N VAL A 540 -26.61 -4.15 17.95
CA VAL A 540 -25.35 -4.88 17.77
C VAL A 540 -24.21 -3.99 18.21
N THR A 541 -23.38 -4.45 19.13
CA THR A 541 -22.14 -3.77 19.51
C THR A 541 -20.96 -4.56 18.97
N VAL A 542 -20.13 -3.92 18.16
CA VAL A 542 -18.90 -4.49 17.60
C VAL A 542 -17.72 -3.79 18.25
N ARG A 543 -16.86 -4.55 18.91
CA ARG A 543 -15.62 -4.05 19.51
C ARG A 543 -14.43 -4.58 18.73
N LEU A 544 -13.57 -3.67 18.26
CA LEU A 544 -12.39 -3.90 17.44
C LEU A 544 -11.17 -3.33 18.16
N PRO A 545 -10.57 -4.05 19.13
CA PRO A 545 -9.47 -3.54 19.93
C PRO A 545 -8.33 -2.97 19.08
N MET A 546 -8.03 -1.69 19.33
CA MET A 546 -6.98 -0.93 18.65
C MET A 546 -5.60 -1.24 19.23
N ARG A 547 -4.58 -1.29 18.38
CA ARG A 547 -3.19 -1.53 18.78
C ARG A 547 -2.21 -0.75 17.92
N VAL A 548 -1.03 -0.47 18.49
CA VAL A 548 0.10 0.08 17.74
C VAL A 548 0.69 -1.03 16.87
N ILE A 549 0.90 -0.74 15.59
CA ILE A 549 1.50 -1.65 14.61
C ILE A 549 2.60 -0.90 13.87
N MET A 550 3.79 -1.51 13.81
CA MET A 550 4.86 -1.02 12.97
C MET A 550 4.75 -1.65 11.57
N LYS A 551 4.84 -0.83 10.53
CA LYS A 551 4.71 -1.21 9.13
C LYS A 551 5.98 -0.86 8.37
N ALA A 552 6.80 -1.86 8.10
CA ALA A 552 8.01 -1.71 7.29
C ALA A 552 7.70 -1.32 5.85
N ALA A 553 8.56 -0.50 5.26
CA ALA A 553 8.65 -0.33 3.82
C ALA A 553 9.18 -1.63 3.18
N ASN A 554 8.63 -2.01 2.02
CA ASN A 554 8.91 -3.32 1.40
C ASN A 554 10.39 -3.52 1.06
N ASP A 555 11.08 -2.47 0.61
CA ASP A 555 12.50 -2.45 0.27
C ASP A 555 13.43 -2.20 1.47
N ASN A 556 12.88 -1.78 2.61
CA ASN A 556 13.68 -1.34 3.75
C ASN A 556 12.98 -1.64 5.08
N PRO A 557 13.29 -2.76 5.76
CA PRO A 557 12.71 -3.08 7.07
C PRO A 557 13.13 -2.13 8.19
N GLY A 558 14.12 -1.27 7.96
CA GLY A 558 14.54 -0.24 8.89
C GLY A 558 13.75 1.05 8.85
N VAL A 559 13.09 1.28 7.73
CA VAL A 559 12.19 2.40 7.51
C VAL A 559 10.77 1.90 7.73
N GLN A 560 10.13 2.35 8.81
CA GLN A 560 8.80 1.87 9.20
C GLN A 560 7.87 3.03 9.51
N ALA A 561 6.58 2.85 9.23
CA ALA A 561 5.53 3.73 9.67
C ALA A 561 4.80 3.14 10.88
N VAL A 562 4.17 4.00 11.68
CA VAL A 562 3.38 3.59 12.85
C VAL A 562 1.91 3.69 12.52
N THR A 563 1.11 2.66 12.81
CA THR A 563 -0.34 2.74 12.78
C THR A 563 -0.95 2.44 14.15
N TYR A 564 -2.12 3.00 14.44
CA TYR A 564 -2.97 2.61 15.55
C TYR A 564 -4.30 2.10 15.00
N GLY A 565 -4.46 0.78 14.98
CA GLY A 565 -5.49 0.13 14.16
C GLY A 565 -5.34 0.52 12.69
N PRO A 566 -6.37 1.08 12.03
CA PRO A 566 -6.30 1.49 10.62
C PRO A 566 -5.63 2.86 10.44
N VAL A 567 -5.39 3.63 11.50
CA VAL A 567 -4.93 5.02 11.40
C VAL A 567 -3.41 5.06 11.29
N VAL A 568 -2.87 5.60 10.20
CA VAL A 568 -1.45 5.95 10.10
C VAL A 568 -1.19 7.15 11.01
N LEU A 569 -0.17 7.05 11.85
CA LEU A 569 0.27 8.14 12.72
C LEU A 569 1.43 8.89 12.05
N SER A 570 1.45 10.21 12.21
CA SER A 570 2.56 11.07 11.80
C SER A 570 3.10 11.86 12.97
N GLY A 571 4.40 12.08 12.96
CA GLY A 571 5.09 12.96 13.91
C GLY A 571 4.95 14.40 13.52
N ASP A 572 4.69 15.25 14.50
CA ASP A 572 4.58 16.70 14.32
C ASP A 572 5.93 17.38 14.58
N TYR A 573 6.45 18.06 13.56
CA TYR A 573 7.71 18.80 13.60
C TYR A 573 7.52 20.31 13.40
N GLY A 574 6.30 20.83 13.51
CA GLY A 574 6.02 22.26 13.36
C GLY A 574 6.56 22.81 12.03
N ASP A 575 7.41 23.83 12.06
CA ASP A 575 8.07 24.37 10.87
C ASP A 575 9.50 23.85 10.66
N THR A 576 9.96 22.88 11.46
CA THR A 576 11.32 22.33 11.38
C THR A 576 11.51 21.58 10.06
N ALA A 577 12.46 22.03 9.24
CA ALA A 577 12.88 21.31 8.04
C ALA A 577 13.71 20.09 8.42
N LEU A 578 13.45 18.96 7.75
CA LEU A 578 14.15 17.70 7.98
C LEU A 578 14.85 17.25 6.70
N SER A 579 16.15 16.97 6.77
CA SER A 579 16.94 16.46 5.65
C SER A 579 16.94 14.93 5.58
N SER A 580 16.54 14.24 6.65
CA SER A 580 16.47 12.78 6.74
C SER A 580 15.34 12.36 7.69
N ALA A 581 14.95 11.08 7.63
CA ALA A 581 13.96 10.52 8.53
C ALA A 581 14.54 10.44 9.96
N PRO A 582 13.85 10.96 10.98
CA PRO A 582 14.22 10.79 12.38
C PRO A 582 14.23 9.33 12.82
N THR A 583 15.07 9.00 13.80
CA THR A 583 15.16 7.65 14.38
C THR A 583 14.20 7.50 15.55
N LEU A 584 13.06 6.85 15.31
CA LEU A 584 12.04 6.53 16.31
C LEU A 584 12.47 5.34 17.17
N VAL A 585 12.22 5.40 18.48
CA VAL A 585 12.27 4.25 19.39
C VAL A 585 10.87 3.61 19.44
N PRO A 586 10.60 2.48 18.77
CA PRO A 586 9.22 1.98 18.61
C PRO A 586 8.52 1.67 19.94
N SER A 587 9.26 1.18 20.94
CA SER A 587 8.73 0.86 22.26
C SER A 587 8.30 2.08 23.08
N SER A 588 8.66 3.30 22.67
CA SER A 588 8.28 4.54 23.35
C SER A 588 6.90 5.07 22.94
N VAL A 589 6.30 4.54 21.86
CA VAL A 589 5.02 5.01 21.34
C VAL A 589 3.91 4.73 22.35
N THR A 590 3.40 5.80 22.97
CA THR A 590 2.41 5.73 24.05
C THR A 590 1.24 6.65 23.74
N ARG A 591 0.01 6.13 23.84
CA ARG A 591 -1.20 6.95 23.72
C ARG A 591 -1.37 7.82 24.97
N THR A 592 -1.55 9.12 24.77
CA THR A 592 -1.73 10.10 25.85
C THR A 592 -3.13 10.73 25.87
N GLY A 593 -3.87 10.69 24.75
CA GLY A 593 -5.25 11.20 24.65
C GLY A 593 -6.32 10.14 24.93
N ALA A 594 -7.28 10.44 25.80
CA ALA A 594 -8.45 9.59 26.05
C ALA A 594 -9.56 9.79 24.99
N SER A 595 -9.87 11.05 24.66
CA SER A 595 -10.92 11.44 23.69
C SER A 595 -10.37 11.87 22.33
N SER A 596 -9.07 11.71 22.10
CA SER A 596 -8.39 11.99 20.84
C SER A 596 -7.33 10.92 20.56
N LEU A 597 -6.94 10.79 19.30
CA LEU A 597 -5.79 9.96 18.90
C LEU A 597 -4.50 10.75 19.05
N THR A 598 -4.07 11.01 20.29
CA THR A 598 -2.82 11.71 20.57
C THR A 598 -1.84 10.76 21.26
N PHE A 599 -0.59 10.77 20.79
CA PHE A 599 0.48 9.91 21.27
C PHE A 599 1.75 10.72 21.50
N THR A 600 2.64 10.18 22.33
CA THR A 600 4.02 10.62 22.47
C THR A 600 4.96 9.47 22.13
N ALA A 601 6.12 9.79 21.58
CA ALA A 601 7.21 8.86 21.36
C ALA A 601 8.56 9.56 21.55
N THR A 602 9.65 8.83 21.47
CA THR A 602 11.02 9.34 21.44
C THR A 602 11.60 9.15 20.04
N ALA A 603 12.05 10.24 19.42
CA ALA A 603 12.76 10.24 18.15
C ALA A 603 14.05 11.06 18.27
N ASP A 604 15.18 10.53 17.80
CA ASP A 604 16.52 11.13 17.90
C ASP A 604 16.86 11.60 19.35
N GLY A 605 16.42 10.83 20.34
CA GLY A 605 16.64 11.14 21.76
C GLY A 605 15.72 12.22 22.35
N ALA A 606 14.82 12.80 21.56
CA ALA A 606 13.87 13.84 22.00
C ALA A 606 12.41 13.34 21.96
N PRO A 607 11.52 13.87 22.82
CA PRO A 607 10.09 13.56 22.73
C PRO A 607 9.48 14.17 21.47
N VAL A 608 8.62 13.41 20.78
CA VAL A 608 7.84 13.85 19.62
C VAL A 608 6.36 13.49 19.82
N ARG A 609 5.46 14.38 19.39
CA ARG A 609 4.01 14.14 19.38
C ARG A 609 3.64 13.40 18.11
N LEU A 610 2.85 12.33 18.23
CA LEU A 610 2.22 11.67 17.08
C LEU A 610 0.71 11.88 17.09
N ALA A 611 0.13 12.06 15.91
CA ALA A 611 -1.30 12.27 15.68
C ALA A 611 -1.74 11.58 14.36
N PRO A 612 -3.04 11.46 14.06
CA PRO A 612 -3.50 10.86 12.81
C PRO A 612 -2.97 11.62 11.59
N PHE A 613 -2.45 10.89 10.62
CA PHE A 613 -1.84 11.48 9.44
C PHE A 613 -2.84 12.27 8.57
N HIS A 614 -4.12 11.90 8.59
CA HIS A 614 -5.17 12.65 7.90
C HIS A 614 -5.44 14.04 8.51
N ASP A 615 -4.92 14.30 9.71
CA ASP A 615 -4.97 15.60 10.39
C ASP A 615 -3.63 16.36 10.31
N ALA A 616 -2.63 15.84 9.59
CA ALA A 616 -1.33 16.48 9.41
C ALA A 616 -1.40 17.67 8.42
N HIS A 617 -1.97 18.78 8.91
CA HIS A 617 -2.15 20.03 8.17
C HIS A 617 -1.43 21.18 8.85
N GLY A 618 -0.85 22.09 8.06
CA GLY A 618 -0.25 23.33 8.57
C GLY A 618 1.10 23.18 9.28
N HIS A 619 1.71 21.99 9.26
CA HIS A 619 3.03 21.71 9.84
C HIS A 619 3.78 20.68 8.97
N ASN A 620 5.09 20.63 9.16
CA ASN A 620 5.98 19.60 8.65
C ASN A 620 5.77 18.34 9.48
N TYR A 621 5.67 17.19 8.81
CA TYR A 621 5.40 15.92 9.45
C TYR A 621 6.35 14.81 8.99
N VAL A 622 6.36 13.73 9.75
CA VAL A 622 7.07 12.48 9.41
C VAL A 622 6.10 11.31 9.52
N VAL A 623 5.95 10.53 8.45
CA VAL A 623 5.14 9.29 8.43
C VAL A 623 6.01 8.04 8.56
N TYR A 624 7.10 8.01 7.81
CA TYR A 624 8.09 6.94 7.84
C TYR A 624 9.30 7.36 8.66
N TRP A 625 9.69 6.48 9.57
CA TRP A 625 10.73 6.66 10.55
C TRP A 625 11.87 5.71 10.28
N ASN A 626 13.09 6.14 10.55
CA ASN A 626 14.15 5.17 10.85
C ASN A 626 13.81 4.54 12.21
N THR A 627 13.92 3.23 12.36
CA THR A 627 13.53 2.55 13.62
C THR A 627 14.66 1.75 14.24
N GLY A 628 15.90 1.94 13.75
CA GLY A 628 17.04 1.12 14.16
C GLY A 628 16.93 -0.35 13.71
N GLY A 629 15.79 -0.76 13.14
CA GLY A 629 15.81 -1.82 12.14
C GLY A 629 16.75 -1.35 11.02
N THR A 630 17.64 -2.21 10.58
CA THR A 630 18.50 -1.93 9.44
C THR A 630 17.76 -2.33 8.18
N GLY A 631 17.34 -1.36 7.38
CA GLY A 631 17.26 -1.58 5.95
C GLY A 631 17.92 -0.40 5.24
N GLY A 632 18.59 -0.57 4.11
CA GLY A 632 18.99 -1.83 3.49
C GLY A 632 20.17 -2.49 4.20
N THR A 633 20.53 -3.71 3.79
CA THR A 633 21.74 -4.45 4.25
C THR A 633 21.72 -5.13 5.63
N GLY A 634 20.58 -5.14 6.34
CA GLY A 634 20.45 -5.65 7.72
C GLY A 634 20.34 -7.17 7.93
N ALA A 635 20.40 -7.98 6.87
CA ALA A 635 20.81 -9.37 7.04
C ALA A 635 22.32 -9.40 6.82
N ALA A 636 23.07 -9.99 7.74
CA ALA A 636 24.50 -10.15 7.52
C ALA A 636 24.73 -10.75 6.13
N SER A 637 25.57 -10.06 5.35
CA SER A 637 26.12 -10.65 4.15
C SER A 637 27.32 -11.48 4.53
N PHE A 638 27.50 -12.57 3.80
CA PHE A 638 28.59 -13.51 3.99
C PHE A 638 29.37 -13.64 2.69
N ARG A 639 30.68 -13.76 2.82
CA ARG A 639 31.51 -14.39 1.80
C ARG A 639 31.29 -15.90 1.88
N LEU A 640 31.10 -16.52 0.74
CA LEU A 640 31.09 -17.98 0.57
C LEU A 640 32.47 -18.40 0.10
N VAL A 641 33.31 -18.87 1.03
CA VAL A 641 34.70 -19.26 0.75
C VAL A 641 34.75 -20.76 0.39
N ASN A 642 35.27 -21.11 -0.77
CA ASN A 642 35.43 -22.50 -1.17
C ASN A 642 36.54 -23.18 -0.34
N ALA A 643 36.31 -24.40 0.13
CA ALA A 643 37.25 -25.07 1.03
C ALA A 643 38.50 -25.62 0.34
N ALA A 644 38.47 -25.87 -0.97
CA ALA A 644 39.65 -26.31 -1.74
C ALA A 644 40.56 -25.14 -2.10
N SER A 645 39.99 -24.03 -2.60
CA SER A 645 40.75 -22.93 -3.19
C SER A 645 40.99 -21.75 -2.24
N GLY A 646 40.14 -21.56 -1.23
CA GLY A 646 40.11 -20.35 -0.41
C GLY A 646 39.56 -19.11 -1.13
N LEU A 647 39.08 -19.25 -2.38
CA LEU A 647 38.45 -18.19 -3.16
C LEU A 647 36.97 -18.03 -2.77
N VAL A 648 36.38 -16.88 -3.08
CA VAL A 648 34.99 -16.54 -2.75
C VAL A 648 34.06 -16.65 -3.96
N LEU A 649 32.82 -17.06 -3.73
CA LEU A 649 31.77 -17.07 -4.76
C LEU A 649 31.35 -15.65 -5.11
N GLY A 650 31.39 -15.30 -6.39
CA GLY A 650 31.02 -14.02 -6.96
C GLY A 650 30.19 -14.14 -8.23
N ILE A 651 29.66 -13.02 -8.72
CA ILE A 651 28.95 -12.96 -9.99
C ILE A 651 29.81 -12.29 -11.04
N GLN A 652 30.01 -12.97 -12.16
CA GLN A 652 30.87 -12.48 -13.24
C GLN A 652 30.51 -11.05 -13.65
N ASN A 653 31.53 -10.19 -13.71
CA ASN A 653 31.44 -8.78 -14.09
C ASN A 653 30.43 -7.96 -13.24
N MET A 654 30.16 -8.37 -12.00
CA MET A 654 29.13 -7.77 -11.15
C MET A 654 27.77 -7.66 -11.88
N SER A 655 27.45 -8.64 -12.73
CA SER A 655 26.23 -8.59 -13.53
C SER A 655 25.00 -8.39 -12.62
N THR A 656 24.05 -7.57 -13.07
CA THR A 656 22.72 -7.46 -12.47
C THR A 656 21.66 -8.14 -13.32
N ALA A 657 22.02 -8.81 -14.42
CA ALA A 657 21.09 -9.53 -15.28
C ALA A 657 20.84 -10.98 -14.79
N ASP A 658 19.68 -11.52 -15.16
CA ASP A 658 19.42 -12.96 -15.07
C ASP A 658 20.40 -13.73 -15.95
N GLY A 659 20.83 -14.91 -15.51
CA GLY A 659 21.83 -15.70 -16.23
C GLY A 659 23.27 -15.29 -15.96
N GLY A 660 23.51 -14.32 -15.06
CA GLY A 660 24.85 -13.94 -14.63
C GLY A 660 25.60 -15.15 -14.04
N PRO A 661 26.75 -15.57 -14.62
CA PRO A 661 27.47 -16.75 -14.13
C PRO A 661 28.02 -16.56 -12.71
N ALA A 662 27.82 -17.57 -11.85
CA ALA A 662 28.46 -17.62 -10.54
C ALA A 662 29.84 -18.29 -10.67
N LEU A 663 30.89 -17.60 -10.23
CA LEU A 663 32.28 -18.00 -10.39
C LEU A 663 33.01 -17.85 -9.05
N GLN A 664 34.16 -18.54 -8.86
CA GLN A 664 35.03 -18.24 -7.72
C GLN A 664 36.13 -17.24 -8.09
N TRP A 665 36.46 -16.33 -7.16
CA TRP A 665 37.49 -15.30 -7.34
C TRP A 665 38.22 -14.97 -6.04
N THR A 666 39.39 -14.34 -6.18
CA THR A 666 40.05 -13.68 -5.07
C THR A 666 39.14 -12.60 -4.53
N ASP A 667 38.94 -12.58 -3.21
CA ASP A 667 38.13 -11.54 -2.58
C ASP A 667 38.80 -10.17 -2.76
N ASN A 668 38.11 -9.27 -3.46
CA ASN A 668 38.53 -7.92 -3.81
C ASN A 668 37.68 -6.84 -3.07
N GLY A 669 36.82 -7.24 -2.13
CA GLY A 669 35.98 -6.31 -1.38
C GLY A 669 34.67 -5.91 -2.07
N THR A 670 34.37 -6.36 -3.29
CA THR A 670 33.18 -5.92 -4.02
C THR A 670 31.90 -6.63 -3.56
N ALA A 671 30.75 -5.99 -3.79
CA ALA A 671 29.44 -6.43 -3.30
C ALA A 671 28.86 -7.64 -4.06
N ASP A 672 29.43 -8.01 -5.21
CA ASP A 672 29.02 -9.20 -5.96
C ASP A 672 29.54 -10.50 -5.31
N HIS A 673 30.51 -10.43 -4.38
CA HIS A 673 30.90 -11.58 -3.55
C HIS A 673 30.12 -11.66 -2.22
N ASP A 674 29.16 -10.76 -2.00
CA ASP A 674 28.36 -10.70 -0.77
C ASP A 674 27.03 -11.41 -0.94
N TRP A 675 26.77 -12.38 -0.06
CA TRP A 675 25.57 -13.21 -0.10
C TRP A 675 24.78 -13.10 1.20
N VAL A 676 23.51 -12.73 1.08
CA VAL A 676 22.54 -12.73 2.18
C VAL A 676 21.86 -14.09 2.26
N LEU A 677 21.83 -14.66 3.46
CA LEU A 677 21.12 -15.91 3.78
C LEU A 677 19.62 -15.61 4.01
N VAL A 678 18.78 -15.81 3.00
CA VAL A 678 17.33 -15.64 3.11
C VAL A 678 16.71 -16.97 3.56
N VAL A 679 16.25 -17.04 4.80
CA VAL A 679 15.64 -18.26 5.37
C VAL A 679 14.31 -18.59 4.68
N ASP A 680 14.14 -19.85 4.30
CA ASP A 680 12.96 -20.37 3.60
C ASP A 680 12.63 -21.80 4.08
N GLY A 681 11.87 -21.88 5.19
CA GLY A 681 11.60 -23.13 5.88
C GLY A 681 12.88 -23.76 6.41
N ALA A 682 13.16 -25.01 6.02
CA ALA A 682 14.41 -25.71 6.34
C ALA A 682 15.56 -25.40 5.35
N ALA A 683 15.28 -24.69 4.25
CA ALA A 683 16.26 -24.28 3.25
C ALA A 683 16.61 -22.80 3.37
N LEU A 684 17.60 -22.38 2.58
CA LEU A 684 18.03 -20.99 2.39
C LEU A 684 17.96 -20.64 0.90
N ARG A 685 17.68 -19.38 0.60
CA ARG A 685 18.04 -18.75 -0.68
C ARG A 685 19.27 -17.87 -0.45
N LEU A 686 20.25 -17.97 -1.34
CA LEU A 686 21.47 -17.17 -1.28
C LEU A 686 21.28 -15.96 -2.19
N ARG A 687 21.02 -14.78 -1.60
CA ARG A 687 20.76 -13.55 -2.36
C ARG A 687 22.01 -12.70 -2.49
N ASN A 688 22.42 -12.40 -3.71
CA ASN A 688 23.55 -11.53 -3.97
C ASN A 688 23.23 -10.08 -3.56
N VAL A 689 24.12 -9.42 -2.83
CA VAL A 689 23.91 -8.05 -2.35
C VAL A 689 23.94 -7.05 -3.48
N HIS A 690 24.81 -7.23 -4.48
CA HIS A 690 24.92 -6.28 -5.59
C HIS A 690 23.69 -6.29 -6.50
N SER A 691 23.23 -7.47 -6.91
CA SER A 691 22.14 -7.60 -7.89
C SER A 691 20.75 -7.77 -7.29
N GLY A 692 20.65 -8.14 -6.00
CA GLY A 692 19.40 -8.52 -5.34
C GLY A 692 18.82 -9.86 -5.79
N LYS A 693 19.48 -10.58 -6.71
CA LYS A 693 19.07 -11.87 -7.28
C LYS A 693 19.55 -13.04 -6.44
N VAL A 694 18.97 -14.22 -6.66
CA VAL A 694 19.32 -15.44 -5.90
C VAL A 694 20.16 -16.41 -6.72
N LEU A 695 20.98 -17.20 -6.03
CA LEU A 695 21.77 -18.28 -6.63
C LEU A 695 20.86 -19.43 -7.04
N GLY A 696 20.93 -19.86 -8.30
CA GLY A 696 20.10 -20.89 -8.89
C GLY A 696 20.87 -21.81 -9.84
N VAL A 697 20.32 -22.99 -10.11
CA VAL A 697 20.85 -23.92 -11.11
C VAL A 697 20.21 -23.63 -12.46
N GLU A 698 21.04 -23.39 -13.47
CA GLU A 698 20.58 -23.03 -14.79
C GLU A 698 19.57 -24.05 -15.35
N ASN A 699 18.43 -23.54 -15.81
CA ASN A 699 17.32 -24.31 -16.38
C ASN A 699 16.76 -25.40 -15.45
N MET A 700 16.91 -25.26 -14.12
CA MET A 700 16.53 -26.28 -13.13
C MET A 700 17.15 -27.66 -13.43
N SER A 701 18.30 -27.70 -14.10
CA SER A 701 18.93 -28.96 -14.49
C SER A 701 19.19 -29.86 -13.28
N THR A 702 19.15 -31.17 -13.48
CA THR A 702 19.58 -32.18 -12.49
C THR A 702 20.87 -32.88 -12.89
N ALA A 703 21.49 -32.48 -14.02
CA ALA A 703 22.75 -33.05 -14.49
C ALA A 703 23.94 -32.62 -13.63
N ASP A 704 24.97 -33.48 -13.54
CA ASP A 704 26.27 -33.08 -13.00
C ASP A 704 26.91 -32.01 -13.90
N ASN A 705 27.70 -31.14 -13.30
CA ASN A 705 28.33 -30.00 -13.95
C ASN A 705 27.36 -28.97 -14.56
N ALA A 706 26.07 -29.02 -14.23
CA ALA A 706 25.14 -27.95 -14.62
C ALA A 706 25.55 -26.63 -13.96
N ARG A 707 25.52 -25.55 -14.75
CA ARG A 707 26.00 -24.24 -14.31
C ARG A 707 25.13 -23.67 -13.20
N VAL A 708 25.78 -23.04 -12.24
CA VAL A 708 25.13 -22.22 -11.22
C VAL A 708 25.27 -20.75 -11.64
N ILE A 709 24.15 -20.03 -11.56
CA ILE A 709 23.97 -18.67 -12.03
C ILE A 709 23.21 -17.85 -10.97
N GLN A 710 23.10 -16.54 -11.17
CA GLN A 710 22.08 -15.76 -10.50
C GLN A 710 20.82 -15.61 -11.36
N TRP A 711 19.66 -15.51 -10.70
CA TRP A 711 18.37 -15.27 -11.34
C TRP A 711 17.42 -14.50 -10.42
N GLY A 712 16.44 -13.82 -11.02
CA GLY A 712 15.31 -13.22 -10.30
C GLY A 712 14.63 -14.25 -9.40
N ASP A 713 14.32 -13.88 -8.17
CA ASP A 713 13.78 -14.82 -7.20
C ASP A 713 12.33 -15.21 -7.53
N THR A 714 12.16 -16.35 -8.21
CA THR A 714 10.89 -16.94 -8.59
C THR A 714 10.35 -17.93 -7.54
N GLY A 715 11.06 -18.16 -6.44
CA GLY A 715 10.70 -19.15 -5.42
C GLY A 715 10.77 -20.62 -5.87
N THR A 716 11.33 -20.91 -7.05
CA THR A 716 11.46 -22.26 -7.59
C THR A 716 12.48 -23.09 -6.82
N ALA A 717 12.34 -24.43 -6.85
CA ALA A 717 13.13 -25.33 -6.01
C ALA A 717 14.64 -25.30 -6.31
N ASP A 718 15.04 -24.90 -7.51
CA ASP A 718 16.44 -24.76 -7.93
C ASP A 718 17.13 -23.53 -7.32
N HIS A 719 16.37 -22.57 -6.77
CA HIS A 719 16.91 -21.44 -6.00
C HIS A 719 17.07 -21.74 -4.51
N ARG A 720 16.55 -22.87 -4.04
CA ARG A 720 16.52 -23.26 -2.63
C ARG A 720 17.66 -24.22 -2.33
N TRP A 721 18.38 -23.97 -1.24
CA TRP A 721 19.56 -24.71 -0.83
C TRP A 721 19.46 -25.13 0.63
N THR A 722 19.59 -26.42 0.93
CA THR A 722 19.79 -26.91 2.31
C THR A 722 21.27 -26.86 2.66
N VAL A 723 21.58 -26.44 3.89
CA VAL A 723 22.96 -26.34 4.38
C VAL A 723 23.18 -27.40 5.45
N THR A 724 24.26 -28.16 5.35
CA THR A 724 24.64 -29.17 6.35
C THR A 724 26.07 -28.93 6.80
N ASP A 725 26.28 -28.85 8.12
CA ASP A 725 27.60 -28.71 8.74
C ASP A 725 28.47 -29.95 8.50
N ALA A 726 29.70 -29.76 8.05
CA ALA A 726 30.69 -30.82 7.84
C ALA A 726 31.60 -31.04 9.08
N GLY A 727 31.42 -30.25 10.14
CA GLY A 727 32.06 -30.46 11.44
C GLY A 727 33.41 -29.77 11.62
N ASP A 728 34.06 -29.36 10.53
CA ASP A 728 35.32 -28.61 10.55
C ASP A 728 35.12 -27.08 10.41
N GLY A 729 33.87 -26.62 10.31
CA GLY A 729 33.49 -25.23 10.00
C GLY A 729 33.14 -25.01 8.53
N SER A 730 33.36 -26.01 7.66
CA SER A 730 32.79 -26.03 6.32
C SER A 730 31.38 -26.61 6.31
N VAL A 731 30.67 -26.35 5.22
CA VAL A 731 29.29 -26.78 4.97
C VAL A 731 29.16 -27.39 3.60
N LYS A 732 28.19 -28.30 3.47
CA LYS A 732 27.65 -28.76 2.19
C LYS A 732 26.40 -27.95 1.87
N ILE A 733 26.38 -27.29 0.71
CA ILE A 733 25.25 -26.49 0.23
C ILE A 733 24.56 -27.28 -0.87
N ARG A 734 23.41 -27.90 -0.56
CA ARG A 734 22.72 -28.87 -1.42
C ARG A 734 21.47 -28.26 -2.04
N ASN A 735 21.33 -28.34 -3.35
CA ASN A 735 20.16 -27.85 -4.06
C ASN A 735 18.92 -28.68 -3.73
N VAL A 736 17.79 -28.04 -3.45
CA VAL A 736 16.54 -28.72 -3.07
C VAL A 736 15.91 -29.46 -4.25
N HIS A 737 16.08 -28.96 -5.48
CA HIS A 737 15.50 -29.60 -6.66
C HIS A 737 16.26 -30.86 -7.08
N SER A 738 17.58 -30.77 -7.24
CA SER A 738 18.40 -31.87 -7.76
C SER A 738 18.98 -32.79 -6.68
N GLY A 739 19.06 -32.33 -5.43
CA GLY A 739 19.76 -33.03 -4.35
C GLY A 739 21.29 -32.99 -4.47
N LYS A 740 21.87 -32.22 -5.40
CA LYS A 740 23.32 -32.12 -5.67
C LYS A 740 23.96 -30.94 -4.93
N LEU A 741 25.28 -31.00 -4.73
CA LEU A 741 26.03 -29.97 -4.01
C LEU A 741 26.49 -28.85 -4.94
N LEU A 742 26.52 -27.62 -4.42
CA LEU A 742 27.25 -26.51 -5.01
C LEU A 742 28.76 -26.81 -4.97
N GLY A 743 29.37 -26.89 -6.14
CA GLY A 743 30.79 -27.20 -6.33
C GLY A 743 31.48 -26.27 -7.31
N ILE A 744 32.76 -26.52 -7.56
CA ILE A 744 33.53 -25.82 -8.59
C ILE A 744 33.91 -26.81 -9.68
N GLN A 745 33.69 -26.42 -10.94
CA GLN A 745 33.91 -27.29 -12.09
C GLN A 745 35.32 -27.90 -12.09
N ASN A 746 35.39 -29.23 -12.21
CA ASN A 746 36.63 -30.03 -12.19
C ASN A 746 37.51 -29.82 -10.94
N GLY A 747 36.97 -29.31 -9.83
CA GLY A 747 37.74 -28.99 -8.63
C GLY A 747 38.82 -27.92 -8.85
N SER A 748 38.67 -27.07 -9.87
CA SER A 748 39.65 -26.02 -10.19
C SER A 748 39.84 -25.06 -9.02
N THR A 749 41.08 -24.63 -8.79
CA THR A 749 41.41 -23.59 -7.80
C THR A 749 41.73 -22.24 -8.45
N ALA A 750 41.46 -22.09 -9.75
CA ALA A 750 41.74 -20.87 -10.50
C ALA A 750 40.66 -19.80 -10.30
N ASN A 751 41.08 -18.52 -10.38
CA ASN A 751 40.18 -17.38 -10.50
C ASN A 751 39.33 -17.49 -11.77
N GLY A 752 38.03 -17.23 -11.63
CA GLY A 752 37.04 -17.33 -12.71
C GLY A 752 36.55 -18.74 -12.99
N ALA A 753 36.92 -19.75 -12.19
CA ALA A 753 36.36 -21.09 -12.34
C ALA A 753 34.85 -21.10 -12.03
N GLN A 754 34.10 -21.81 -12.86
CA GLN A 754 32.63 -21.84 -12.85
C GLN A 754 32.09 -22.63 -11.65
N ALA A 755 31.13 -22.06 -10.94
CA ALA A 755 30.34 -22.79 -9.97
C ALA A 755 29.32 -23.68 -10.70
N VAL A 756 29.24 -24.93 -10.26
CA VAL A 756 28.35 -25.96 -10.83
C VAL A 756 27.64 -26.71 -9.72
N GLN A 757 26.70 -27.57 -10.07
CA GLN A 757 26.26 -28.63 -9.16
C GLN A 757 26.90 -29.97 -9.51
N ASP A 758 27.22 -30.78 -8.51
CA ASP A 758 27.74 -32.14 -8.68
C ASP A 758 27.28 -33.08 -7.56
N SER A 759 27.39 -34.37 -7.79
CA SER A 759 27.21 -35.43 -6.81
C SER A 759 28.12 -35.24 -5.59
N ASP A 760 27.62 -35.61 -4.40
CA ASP A 760 28.39 -35.52 -3.16
C ASP A 760 29.49 -36.59 -3.14
N ASN A 761 30.69 -36.22 -3.57
CA ASN A 761 31.86 -37.08 -3.70
C ASN A 761 32.85 -36.92 -2.51
N GLY A 762 32.50 -36.08 -1.53
CA GLY A 762 33.34 -35.77 -0.37
C GLY A 762 34.54 -34.85 -0.65
N SER A 763 34.70 -34.33 -1.87
CA SER A 763 35.81 -33.46 -2.22
C SER A 763 35.71 -32.08 -1.53
N PRO A 764 36.85 -31.40 -1.28
CA PRO A 764 36.84 -30.06 -0.70
C PRO A 764 36.23 -28.98 -1.63
N ASP A 765 36.18 -29.20 -2.95
CA ASP A 765 35.62 -28.21 -3.88
C ASP A 765 34.10 -28.10 -3.79
N ASN A 766 33.42 -29.11 -3.24
CA ASN A 766 31.98 -29.11 -2.95
C ASN A 766 31.66 -28.64 -1.51
N GLN A 767 32.65 -28.08 -0.81
CA GLN A 767 32.51 -27.61 0.58
C GLN A 767 32.80 -26.11 0.66
N TRP A 768 32.02 -25.41 1.48
CA TRP A 768 32.05 -23.94 1.58
C TRP A 768 32.14 -23.49 3.02
N ARG A 769 32.64 -22.28 3.27
CA ARG A 769 32.64 -21.63 4.60
C ARG A 769 31.92 -20.30 4.50
N PHE A 770 31.08 -20.01 5.50
CA PHE A 770 30.46 -18.70 5.65
C PHE A 770 31.37 -17.79 6.46
N VAL A 771 31.75 -16.64 5.88
CA VAL A 771 32.50 -15.59 6.59
C VAL A 771 31.65 -14.32 6.60
N PRO A 772 31.19 -13.84 7.78
CA PRO A 772 30.42 -12.60 7.87
C PRO A 772 31.25 -11.44 7.32
N ASN A 773 30.69 -10.65 6.42
CA ASN A 773 31.36 -9.48 5.85
C ASN A 773 31.10 -8.24 6.71
N GLY A 774 32.11 -7.40 6.93
CA GLY A 774 32.00 -6.13 7.64
C GLY A 774 31.90 -6.25 9.17
N ALA A 775 31.66 -5.12 9.83
CA ALA A 775 31.39 -5.07 11.26
C ALA A 775 29.93 -5.46 11.52
N ARG A 776 29.73 -6.48 12.37
CA ARG A 776 28.43 -7.10 12.62
C ARG A 776 28.09 -7.12 14.09
N ARG A 777 26.80 -7.09 14.38
CA ARG A 777 26.32 -7.50 15.70
C ARG A 777 26.20 -9.01 15.72
N ILE A 778 26.57 -9.61 16.83
CA ILE A 778 26.45 -11.05 17.03
C ILE A 778 25.37 -11.28 18.06
N GLN A 779 24.18 -11.64 17.60
CA GLN A 779 22.96 -11.77 18.39
C GLN A 779 22.75 -13.22 18.83
N ASN A 780 22.47 -13.46 20.11
CA ASN A 780 22.08 -14.78 20.59
C ASN A 780 20.66 -15.13 20.11
N ALA A 781 20.47 -16.33 19.58
CA ALA A 781 19.19 -16.76 19.03
C ALA A 781 18.11 -16.99 20.10
N GLY A 782 18.51 -17.28 21.35
CA GLY A 782 17.59 -17.52 22.47
C GLY A 782 17.08 -16.25 23.12
N THR A 783 17.97 -15.26 23.31
CA THR A 783 17.62 -14.03 24.05
C THR A 783 17.35 -12.82 23.15
N GLY A 784 17.85 -12.83 21.90
CA GLY A 784 17.78 -11.66 21.01
C GLY A 784 18.74 -10.53 21.39
N MET A 785 19.57 -10.70 22.42
CA MET A 785 20.60 -9.74 22.83
C MET A 785 21.92 -9.97 22.07
N VAL A 786 22.79 -8.95 22.04
CA VAL A 786 24.04 -8.95 21.26
C VAL A 786 25.27 -9.09 22.15
N LEU A 787 26.36 -9.65 21.61
CA LEU A 787 27.67 -9.63 22.25
C LEU A 787 28.16 -8.18 22.39
N GLY A 788 28.43 -7.75 23.62
CA GLY A 788 29.00 -6.46 23.96
C GLY A 788 30.16 -6.56 24.96
N VAL A 789 30.97 -5.51 25.05
CA VAL A 789 32.06 -5.43 26.03
C VAL A 789 31.58 -4.61 27.22
N THR A 790 31.66 -5.17 28.41
CA THR A 790 31.13 -4.54 29.63
C THR A 790 31.73 -3.14 29.82
N GLY A 791 30.85 -2.14 29.96
CA GLY A 791 31.23 -0.75 30.18
C GLY A 791 32.02 -0.11 29.02
N MET A 792 31.94 -0.68 27.80
CA MET A 792 32.74 -0.27 26.64
C MET A 792 34.26 -0.24 26.95
N SER A 793 34.72 -1.07 27.88
CA SER A 793 36.12 -1.06 28.30
C SER A 793 37.05 -1.32 27.13
N THR A 794 38.22 -0.69 27.13
CA THR A 794 39.32 -1.00 26.20
C THR A 794 40.44 -1.80 26.87
N ALA A 795 40.29 -2.20 28.14
CA ALA A 795 41.28 -3.00 28.87
C ALA A 795 41.32 -4.46 28.40
N ASP A 796 42.49 -5.09 28.54
CA ASP A 796 42.62 -6.55 28.40
C ASP A 796 41.89 -7.26 29.55
N GLY A 797 41.23 -8.37 29.24
CA GLY A 797 40.45 -9.14 30.21
C GLY A 797 39.07 -8.56 30.51
N ALA A 798 38.66 -7.49 29.83
CA ALA A 798 37.31 -6.96 29.98
C ALA A 798 36.26 -8.00 29.55
N LEU A 799 35.24 -8.19 30.38
CA LEU A 799 34.23 -9.21 30.18
C LEU A 799 33.36 -8.92 28.96
N VAL A 800 33.13 -9.97 28.18
CA VAL A 800 32.15 -9.97 27.12
C VAL A 800 30.85 -10.55 27.67
N VAL A 801 29.77 -9.79 27.49
CA VAL A 801 28.43 -10.07 28.02
C VAL A 801 27.42 -10.04 26.88
N GLN A 802 26.24 -10.58 27.12
CA GLN A 802 25.09 -10.22 26.29
C GLN A 802 24.44 -8.94 26.81
N TRP A 803 24.05 -8.07 25.89
CA TRP A 803 23.39 -6.81 26.24
C TRP A 803 22.31 -6.46 25.21
N GLY A 804 21.32 -5.66 25.63
CA GLY A 804 20.37 -5.08 24.69
C GLY A 804 21.12 -4.16 23.72
N ASP A 805 20.85 -4.26 22.43
CA ASP A 805 21.61 -3.49 21.44
C ASP A 805 21.41 -1.97 21.61
N THR A 806 22.47 -1.28 22.01
CA THR A 806 22.50 0.17 22.29
C THR A 806 23.05 0.98 21.12
N GLY A 807 23.38 0.35 19.99
CA GLY A 807 23.94 1.06 18.84
C GLY A 807 25.44 1.40 18.94
N THR A 808 26.10 1.02 20.04
CA THR A 808 27.48 1.41 20.35
C THR A 808 28.52 0.51 19.69
N ALA A 809 29.72 1.05 19.44
CA ALA A 809 30.78 0.36 18.71
C ALA A 809 31.33 -0.89 19.42
N ASP A 810 31.11 -1.04 20.72
CA ASP A 810 31.50 -2.21 21.49
C ASP A 810 30.62 -3.44 21.22
N HIS A 811 29.47 -3.26 20.56
CA HIS A 811 28.60 -4.34 20.08
C HIS A 811 28.96 -4.81 18.65
N LEU A 812 29.91 -4.13 17.99
CA LEU A 812 30.28 -4.40 16.61
C LEU A 812 31.56 -5.22 16.55
N TRP A 813 31.49 -6.37 15.88
CA TRP A 813 32.58 -7.33 15.74
C TRP A 813 32.85 -7.58 14.26
N THR A 814 34.11 -7.48 13.85
CA THR A 814 34.56 -7.82 12.50
C THR A 814 35.23 -9.18 12.52
N ALA A 815 34.79 -10.09 11.65
CA ALA A 815 35.47 -11.36 11.42
C ALA A 815 36.73 -11.14 10.59
N VAL A 816 37.89 -11.38 11.19
CA VAL A 816 39.20 -11.36 10.51
C VAL A 816 39.58 -12.81 10.20
N VAL A 817 39.59 -13.17 8.92
CA VAL A 817 39.91 -14.53 8.47
C VAL A 817 41.32 -14.94 8.92
N ASP A 818 41.46 -16.16 9.40
CA ASP A 818 42.70 -16.77 9.85
C ASP A 818 42.95 -18.12 9.14
N THR A 819 44.12 -18.70 9.36
CA THR A 819 44.50 -19.99 8.77
C THR A 819 43.60 -21.14 9.25
N GLY A 820 43.46 -22.19 8.44
CA GLY A 820 42.79 -23.43 8.83
C GLY A 820 41.27 -23.32 9.03
N GLY A 821 40.62 -22.33 8.42
CA GLY A 821 39.16 -22.13 8.53
C GLY A 821 38.71 -21.42 9.81
N TYR A 822 39.66 -20.85 10.56
CA TYR A 822 39.38 -20.04 11.74
C TYR A 822 39.25 -18.55 11.38
N LEU A 823 38.72 -17.78 12.31
CA LEU A 823 38.61 -16.34 12.28
C LEU A 823 38.88 -15.77 13.68
N ARG A 824 39.27 -14.50 13.73
CA ARG A 824 39.30 -13.70 14.95
C ARG A 824 38.13 -12.72 14.92
N LEU A 825 37.41 -12.57 16.03
CA LEU A 825 36.32 -11.61 16.14
C LEU A 825 36.87 -10.33 16.79
N ARG A 826 37.13 -9.29 15.99
CA ARG A 826 37.71 -8.03 16.46
C ARG A 826 36.63 -7.02 16.80
N ASN A 827 36.63 -6.50 18.02
CA ASN A 827 35.72 -5.47 18.47
C ASN A 827 36.04 -4.12 17.82
N SER A 828 35.01 -3.39 17.37
CA SER A 828 35.19 -2.13 16.65
C SER A 828 35.52 -0.95 17.57
N HIS A 829 35.21 -1.04 18.87
CA HIS A 829 35.57 0.00 19.83
C HIS A 829 37.02 -0.13 20.31
N SER A 830 37.40 -1.31 20.82
CA SER A 830 38.71 -1.52 21.43
C SER A 830 39.80 -1.97 20.46
N GLN A 831 39.42 -2.42 19.25
CA GLN A 831 40.30 -3.09 18.29
C GLN A 831 40.93 -4.41 18.80
N LYS A 832 40.45 -4.92 19.95
CA LYS A 832 40.86 -6.21 20.54
C LYS A 832 40.02 -7.35 20.04
N VAL A 833 40.49 -8.58 20.23
CA VAL A 833 39.79 -9.78 19.75
C VAL A 833 39.08 -10.51 20.88
N LEU A 834 38.02 -11.23 20.53
CA LEU A 834 37.31 -12.13 21.42
C LEU A 834 38.25 -13.29 21.82
N GLY A 835 38.44 -13.50 23.12
CA GLY A 835 39.30 -14.53 23.67
C GLY A 835 38.67 -15.24 24.87
N VAL A 836 39.36 -16.24 25.40
CA VAL A 836 38.93 -16.96 26.61
C VAL A 836 39.91 -16.70 27.73
N GLU A 837 39.41 -16.25 28.86
CA GLU A 837 40.24 -15.85 29.98
C GLU A 837 41.17 -16.99 30.43
N ASN A 838 42.46 -16.66 30.60
CA ASN A 838 43.52 -17.59 31.01
C ASN A 838 43.62 -18.84 30.12
N MET A 839 43.20 -18.76 28.84
CA MET A 839 43.12 -19.90 27.93
C MET A 839 42.30 -21.07 28.49
N GLY A 840 41.29 -20.79 29.32
CA GLY A 840 40.45 -21.81 29.92
C GLY A 840 39.75 -22.68 28.88
N THR A 841 39.68 -23.99 29.11
CA THR A 841 39.06 -24.95 28.19
C THR A 841 37.77 -25.55 28.74
N ALA A 842 37.45 -25.34 30.01
CA ALA A 842 36.29 -25.93 30.69
C ALA A 842 34.98 -25.21 30.31
N ALA A 843 33.85 -25.92 30.41
CA ALA A 843 32.55 -25.25 30.36
C ALA A 843 32.44 -24.24 31.52
N GLY A 844 31.93 -23.05 31.23
CA GLY A 844 31.88 -21.92 32.16
C GLY A 844 33.12 -21.01 32.11
N SER A 845 34.18 -21.36 31.37
CA SER A 845 35.32 -20.45 31.17
C SER A 845 34.86 -19.12 30.57
N ARG A 846 35.31 -18.02 31.16
CA ARG A 846 34.86 -16.66 30.88
C ARG A 846 35.38 -16.18 29.53
N VAL A 847 34.49 -15.60 28.72
CA VAL A 847 34.87 -14.97 27.45
C VAL A 847 35.13 -13.49 27.69
N VAL A 848 36.24 -13.01 27.15
CA VAL A 848 36.78 -11.66 27.35
C VAL A 848 37.22 -11.07 26.02
N GLN A 849 37.59 -9.80 26.01
CA GLN A 849 38.43 -9.25 24.95
C GLN A 849 39.90 -9.18 25.39
N TRP A 850 40.81 -9.32 24.44
CA TRP A 850 42.25 -9.22 24.68
C TRP A 850 43.00 -8.73 23.43
N ALA A 851 44.16 -8.11 23.61
CA ALA A 851 45.09 -7.85 22.52
C ALA A 851 45.40 -9.14 21.73
N ASP A 852 45.33 -9.09 20.41
CA ASP A 852 45.57 -10.28 19.59
C ASP A 852 47.04 -10.72 19.66
N ASN A 853 47.29 -11.87 20.29
CA ASN A 853 48.59 -12.51 20.45
C ASN A 853 48.67 -13.85 19.66
N GLY A 854 47.66 -14.15 18.84
CA GLY A 854 47.61 -15.35 18.00
C GLY A 854 47.37 -16.68 18.71
N THR A 855 47.07 -16.71 20.02
CA THR A 855 46.82 -17.95 20.77
C THR A 855 45.51 -18.63 20.35
N ALA A 856 45.40 -19.94 20.61
CA ALA A 856 44.27 -20.75 20.16
C ALA A 856 42.92 -20.31 20.76
N ASP A 857 42.91 -19.68 21.92
CA ASP A 857 41.69 -19.19 22.58
C ASP A 857 41.12 -17.92 21.94
N HIS A 858 41.88 -17.24 21.06
CA HIS A 858 41.39 -16.12 20.26
C HIS A 858 40.83 -16.54 18.89
N ARG A 859 40.98 -17.83 18.54
CA ARG A 859 40.62 -18.38 17.24
C ARG A 859 39.27 -19.07 17.31
N TRP A 860 38.35 -18.66 16.43
CA TRP A 860 36.98 -19.14 16.39
C TRP A 860 36.66 -19.70 15.02
N ARG A 861 35.73 -20.64 14.91
CA ARG A 861 35.16 -21.07 13.63
C ARG A 861 33.66 -21.12 13.70
N LEU A 862 33.00 -20.81 12.58
CA LEU A 862 31.55 -20.84 12.48
C LEU A 862 31.11 -22.22 12.01
N ARG A 863 30.35 -22.93 12.84
CA ARG A 863 29.65 -24.15 12.46
C ARG A 863 28.19 -23.84 12.22
N HIS A 864 27.66 -24.24 11.07
CA HIS A 864 26.26 -23.95 10.73
C HIS A 864 25.33 -24.62 11.76
N GLY A 865 24.33 -23.86 12.21
CA GLY A 865 23.33 -24.32 13.15
C GLY A 865 22.02 -24.63 12.44
N SER A 866 21.15 -23.63 12.40
CA SER A 866 19.87 -23.67 11.70
C SER A 866 19.54 -22.29 11.13
N GLY A 867 18.87 -22.26 9.98
CA GLY A 867 18.59 -21.01 9.27
C GLY A 867 19.88 -20.20 9.02
N ALA A 868 19.90 -18.96 9.48
CA ALA A 868 21.07 -18.05 9.41
C ALA A 868 21.89 -18.00 10.72
N ALA A 869 21.71 -18.96 11.63
CA ALA A 869 22.42 -19.01 12.92
C ALA A 869 23.60 -20.00 12.90
N PHE A 870 24.64 -19.67 13.66
CA PHE A 870 25.89 -20.40 13.76
C PHE A 870 26.23 -20.72 15.21
N ARG A 871 26.98 -21.80 15.40
CA ARG A 871 27.77 -22.04 16.61
C ARG A 871 29.15 -21.43 16.39
N ILE A 872 29.62 -20.65 17.36
CA ILE A 872 30.94 -20.03 17.32
C ILE A 872 31.86 -20.87 18.20
N GLN A 873 32.68 -21.72 17.58
CA GLN A 873 33.48 -22.73 18.26
C GLN A 873 34.92 -22.24 18.46
N CYS A 874 35.43 -22.32 19.69
CA CYS A 874 36.80 -21.98 20.03
C CYS A 874 37.77 -23.06 19.54
N ALA A 875 38.92 -22.66 18.99
CA ALA A 875 39.98 -23.60 18.62
C ALA A 875 40.60 -24.26 19.86
N ASN A 876 40.64 -23.54 20.98
CA ASN A 876 41.12 -24.06 22.25
C ASN A 876 40.01 -24.86 22.98
N GLY A 877 40.18 -26.17 23.10
CA GLY A 877 39.22 -27.06 23.79
C GLY A 877 37.94 -27.41 23.02
N GLY A 878 37.67 -26.79 21.86
CA GLY A 878 36.59 -27.19 20.95
C GLY A 878 35.16 -26.89 21.43
N ARG A 879 35.00 -26.12 22.52
CA ARG A 879 33.69 -25.69 23.02
C ARG A 879 33.14 -24.49 22.26
N VAL A 880 31.85 -24.22 22.41
CA VAL A 880 31.16 -23.13 21.70
C VAL A 880 30.85 -21.95 22.62
N LEU A 881 30.64 -20.77 22.04
CA LEU A 881 30.09 -19.64 22.78
C LEU A 881 28.69 -19.96 23.30
N GLY A 882 28.49 -19.75 24.60
CA GLY A 882 27.22 -19.85 25.28
C GLY A 882 27.03 -18.73 26.29
N LEU A 883 25.93 -18.82 27.03
CA LEU A 883 25.54 -17.82 28.02
C LEU A 883 25.47 -18.46 29.41
N ALA A 884 26.04 -17.79 30.41
CA ALA A 884 25.94 -18.22 31.82
C ALA A 884 24.53 -17.99 32.42
N GLY A 885 23.71 -17.16 31.78
CA GLY A 885 22.32 -16.87 32.13
C GLY A 885 21.63 -16.09 31.01
N THR A 886 20.32 -15.88 31.07
CA THR A 886 19.53 -15.23 30.00
C THR A 886 19.27 -13.74 30.22
N SER A 887 19.67 -13.18 31.36
CA SER A 887 19.47 -11.76 31.68
C SER A 887 20.44 -10.85 30.91
N GLN A 888 20.05 -9.59 30.77
CA GLN A 888 20.97 -8.55 30.30
C GLN A 888 22.19 -8.45 31.25
N GLY A 889 23.38 -8.32 30.67
CA GLY A 889 24.64 -8.34 31.41
C GLY A 889 25.12 -9.73 31.80
N ALA A 890 24.39 -10.80 31.46
CA ALA A 890 24.87 -12.14 31.68
C ALA A 890 26.15 -12.39 30.87
N GLN A 891 27.08 -13.08 31.51
CA GLN A 891 28.38 -13.36 30.95
C GLN A 891 28.31 -14.35 29.78
N VAL A 892 29.10 -14.07 28.74
CA VAL A 892 29.40 -15.04 27.68
C VAL A 892 30.50 -15.99 28.16
N VAL A 893 30.30 -17.28 27.95
CA VAL A 893 31.19 -18.36 28.43
C VAL A 893 31.44 -19.38 27.33
N LEU A 894 32.47 -20.22 27.50
CA LEU A 894 32.54 -21.50 26.80
C LEU A 894 31.48 -22.45 27.35
N ALA A 895 30.78 -23.16 26.46
CA ALA A 895 29.76 -24.13 26.82
C ALA A 895 29.89 -25.41 25.98
N ASP A 896 29.43 -26.53 26.53
CA ASP A 896 29.21 -27.74 25.75
C ASP A 896 28.05 -27.49 24.77
N ASP A 897 28.23 -27.88 23.50
CA ASP A 897 27.20 -27.73 22.47
C ASP A 897 26.10 -28.77 22.69
N ASN A 898 24.97 -28.31 23.24
CA ASN A 898 23.79 -29.13 23.47
C ASN A 898 22.67 -28.88 22.45
N GLY A 899 22.96 -28.14 21.38
CA GLY A 899 21.98 -27.76 20.36
C GLY A 899 20.92 -26.75 20.81
N SER A 900 21.02 -26.18 22.00
CA SER A 900 20.09 -25.14 22.46
C SER A 900 20.31 -23.80 21.76
N ASN A 901 19.27 -22.96 21.75
CA ASN A 901 19.36 -21.60 21.22
C ASN A 901 20.37 -20.72 21.98
N ASN A 902 20.76 -21.11 23.21
CA ASN A 902 21.78 -20.40 23.98
C ASN A 902 23.18 -20.53 23.35
N ASN A 903 23.41 -21.55 22.51
CA ASN A 903 24.66 -21.74 21.77
C ASN A 903 24.60 -21.28 20.31
N LEU A 904 23.46 -20.73 19.87
CA LEU A 904 23.24 -20.27 18.51
C LEU A 904 23.32 -18.75 18.43
N TRP A 905 24.06 -18.27 17.44
CA TRP A 905 24.35 -16.86 17.24
C TRP A 905 24.09 -16.44 15.79
N ARG A 906 23.46 -15.29 15.59
CA ARG A 906 23.16 -14.69 14.29
C ARG A 906 24.02 -13.44 14.09
N PHE A 907 24.52 -13.26 12.88
CA PHE A 907 25.16 -12.01 12.50
C PHE A 907 24.09 -11.07 11.92
N LEU A 908 24.09 -9.81 12.35
CA LEU A 908 23.20 -8.74 11.87
C LEU A 908 24.03 -7.66 11.16
#